data_AF-A0A819RGV7-F1
#
_entry.id   AF-A0A819RGV7-F1
#
_cell.length_a   1.000
_cell.length_b   1.000
_cell.length_c   1.000
_cell.angle_alpha   90.00
_cell.angle_beta   90.00
_cell.angle_gamma   90.00
#
_symmetry.space_group_name_H-M   'P 1'
#
loop_
_entity.id
_entity.type
_entity.pdbx_description
1 polymer ?
#
loop_
_entity_poly.entity_id
_entity_poly.type
_entity_poly.pdbx_seq_one_letter_code
_entity_poly.pdbx_strand_id
1 'polypeptide(L)'
;LPRVGPLLDFRILPYIGNGHIATVVYSDFIYMSGLYNGENGTSHRARIPSTVNWEFIIISKSSLYTLNVSSGIFIETHENHEVRIERRIFASQEYTELLVTHVVLIRKAPKGRKIVVPVKVHEQTTSIDINFTVAARNPQYVLLVGKTREIENNQFQPEGLPVFVYYTPLPHKGLELDHDETNRTYLFVTSIDSNQSIAKQSFDYVTIEQQPDVILSSHISRWNNVWSNGHIEIQGDDELQRQINSAFYYILSSLPPLLTKSEPKQFYGLSPGTLSWGGREGEDYAGHSSWDTETWMFPSVLLFYPTLAKEILSYRIALRDSAVYNARLFGYEGWRFPWESARTGVDVTPDCCPTGRLYEIHITGDISFAARQYISATYNQDWLLNEFGGELIYETARFWSSRVIYNNETKQYGILTVLPPDEDAQPFKNNSVYTNVIASLSIQLAHNISCITNKTIPPQWLDIVSNLYFPFDNSTKTYLEYEGFDLKHTIIKQADVALLGFPLMWSMNDEVRQNDLLAYEPLTRTDGPAMTWSMYSIGFTELGDFDKAGQFFRRSYESYVRPPFNVWTETQLGVGAVNFITGVGGFLQAVLFGYGGIRLKLNELEFQPRGHLPDQATKFIFHGIKYQGFALDLTIDNNIYEIFVSSQNNNDSIPLVYEYGDHRGSLKLITNTMKPSKEKDEIAAAEGTLVYHGVKHGHSYLSQQCLINVCKTIFTSSTVANSLSCARTKATSIAVNVLSPCFTQHLLDDLKNSSYFSLLYDASNKGNTKLFPFCVQFLSVTGVRKGIIDLIDDADESAIKIFANAHQLLLDNGLDIHGLTALGADNTNVNVGDNHSVYSLFKDEVPDILKGTVLLLY
;
A
#
# COMPACT_ATOMS: atom_id res chain seq x y z
N LEU A 1 -24.88 -8.69 26.74
CA LEU A 1 -26.05 -7.78 26.74
C LEU A 1 -27.30 -8.60 27.08
N PRO A 2 -28.21 -8.14 27.97
CA PRO A 2 -29.44 -8.88 28.28
C PRO A 2 -30.52 -8.61 27.23
N ARG A 3 -31.15 -9.70 26.74
CA ARG A 3 -32.09 -9.77 25.60
C ARG A 3 -31.49 -9.37 24.24
N VAL A 4 -31.44 -10.34 23.33
CA VAL A 4 -31.65 -10.07 21.90
C VAL A 4 -33.14 -9.72 21.76
N GLY A 5 -33.45 -8.44 21.90
CA GLY A 5 -34.77 -7.89 21.56
C GLY A 5 -34.82 -7.48 20.08
N PRO A 6 -35.97 -7.00 19.58
CA PRO A 6 -36.12 -6.49 18.21
C PRO A 6 -35.48 -5.09 18.03
N LEU A 7 -34.24 -4.93 18.50
CA LEU A 7 -33.49 -3.68 18.59
C LEU A 7 -31.98 -3.83 18.30
N LEU A 8 -31.47 -5.04 18.04
CA LEU A 8 -30.30 -5.15 17.16
C LEU A 8 -30.82 -5.25 15.73
N ASP A 9 -30.37 -4.32 14.89
CA ASP A 9 -30.43 -4.48 13.45
C ASP A 9 -29.55 -5.69 13.06
N PHE A 10 -30.09 -6.65 12.31
CA PHE A 10 -29.35 -7.84 11.91
C PHE A 10 -28.18 -7.51 10.98
N ARG A 11 -28.22 -6.36 10.29
CA ARG A 11 -27.16 -5.90 9.40
C ARG A 11 -25.85 -5.56 10.13
N ILE A 12 -25.94 -5.13 11.40
CA ILE A 12 -24.77 -4.80 12.25
C ILE A 12 -24.23 -6.00 13.06
N LEU A 13 -24.65 -7.22 12.72
CA LEU A 13 -23.99 -8.43 13.18
C LEU A 13 -22.68 -8.63 12.38
N PRO A 14 -21.64 -9.23 13.00
CA PRO A 14 -20.38 -9.44 12.32
C PRO A 14 -20.51 -10.59 11.32
N TYR A 15 -19.77 -10.50 10.23
CA TYR A 15 -19.56 -11.65 9.33
C TYR A 15 -18.28 -12.41 9.68
N ILE A 16 -18.24 -13.64 9.20
CA ILE A 16 -17.08 -14.53 9.23
C ILE A 16 -16.80 -15.02 7.81
N GLY A 17 -15.54 -15.00 7.39
CA GLY A 17 -15.13 -15.33 6.02
C GLY A 17 -13.66 -15.70 5.87
N ASN A 18 -13.32 -16.23 4.69
CA ASN A 18 -11.98 -16.68 4.32
C ASN A 18 -11.65 -16.47 2.82
N GLY A 19 -12.29 -15.49 2.16
CA GLY A 19 -12.12 -15.21 0.73
C GLY A 19 -12.75 -16.21 -0.25
N HIS A 20 -13.04 -17.44 0.17
CA HIS A 20 -13.77 -18.45 -0.63
C HIS A 20 -15.25 -18.52 -0.24
N ILE A 21 -15.56 -18.50 1.07
CA ILE A 21 -16.93 -18.39 1.59
C ILE A 21 -17.04 -17.36 2.72
N ALA A 22 -18.23 -16.79 2.87
CA ALA A 22 -18.56 -15.93 4.00
C ALA A 22 -20.05 -15.96 4.33
N THR A 23 -20.39 -15.59 5.56
CA THR A 23 -21.77 -15.37 6.03
C THR A 23 -21.77 -14.40 7.21
N VAL A 24 -22.78 -13.53 7.28
CA VAL A 24 -23.13 -12.82 8.53
C VAL A 24 -23.69 -13.82 9.52
N VAL A 25 -23.25 -13.76 10.78
CA VAL A 25 -23.72 -14.73 11.78
C VAL A 25 -25.24 -14.57 12.00
N TYR A 26 -25.96 -15.70 12.00
CA TYR A 26 -27.44 -15.78 11.93
C TYR A 26 -28.09 -15.30 10.60
N SER A 27 -27.33 -15.04 9.54
CA SER A 27 -27.91 -14.82 8.20
C SER A 27 -28.54 -16.10 7.64
N ASP A 28 -29.63 -15.93 6.88
CA ASP A 28 -30.27 -16.98 6.09
C ASP A 28 -29.38 -17.57 4.99
N PHE A 29 -28.31 -16.87 4.61
CA PHE A 29 -27.47 -17.23 3.46
C PHE A 29 -25.98 -17.28 3.77
N ILE A 30 -25.30 -18.21 3.09
CA ILE A 30 -23.85 -18.26 2.90
C ILE A 30 -23.59 -17.89 1.43
N TYR A 31 -22.48 -17.20 1.17
CA TYR A 31 -22.03 -16.85 -0.18
C TYR A 31 -20.68 -17.50 -0.50
N MET A 32 -20.45 -17.79 -1.78
CA MET A 32 -19.20 -18.34 -2.29
C MET A 32 -18.59 -17.40 -3.33
N SER A 33 -17.27 -17.27 -3.31
CA SER A 33 -16.48 -16.45 -4.24
C SER A 33 -16.68 -16.92 -5.68
N GLY A 34 -16.94 -15.98 -6.59
CA GLY A 34 -17.17 -16.27 -8.02
C GLY A 34 -18.51 -16.93 -8.34
N LEU A 35 -19.44 -17.04 -7.39
CA LEU A 35 -20.75 -17.65 -7.59
C LEU A 35 -21.84 -16.57 -7.72
N TYR A 36 -22.21 -16.25 -8.95
CA TYR A 36 -23.21 -15.24 -9.29
C TYR A 36 -24.37 -15.84 -10.09
N ASN A 37 -25.52 -15.18 -10.07
CA ASN A 37 -26.76 -15.53 -10.76
C ASN A 37 -27.46 -14.27 -11.26
N GLY A 38 -28.10 -14.34 -12.43
CA GLY A 38 -28.67 -13.19 -13.15
C GLY A 38 -27.81 -12.79 -14.35
N GLU A 39 -28.41 -12.24 -15.40
CA GLU A 39 -27.75 -11.89 -16.67
C GLU A 39 -27.42 -10.39 -16.73
N ASN A 40 -26.17 -10.05 -17.09
CA ASN A 40 -25.65 -8.68 -17.16
C ASN A 40 -26.03 -7.86 -15.90
N GLY A 41 -26.82 -6.79 -16.05
CA GLY A 41 -27.25 -5.90 -14.96
C GLY A 41 -28.21 -6.50 -13.92
N THR A 42 -28.62 -7.76 -14.04
CA THR A 42 -29.33 -8.49 -12.96
C THR A 42 -28.43 -9.46 -12.19
N SER A 43 -27.14 -9.54 -12.52
CA SER A 43 -26.18 -10.38 -11.79
C SER A 43 -26.12 -9.97 -10.31
N HIS A 44 -26.05 -10.97 -9.43
CA HIS A 44 -25.88 -10.83 -7.99
C HIS A 44 -25.34 -12.13 -7.38
N ARG A 45 -24.82 -12.06 -6.15
CA ARG A 45 -24.25 -13.25 -5.48
C ARG A 45 -25.31 -14.31 -5.21
N ALA A 46 -25.09 -15.53 -5.69
CA ALA A 46 -26.06 -16.60 -5.56
C ALA A 46 -26.13 -17.11 -4.10
N ARG A 47 -27.33 -17.04 -3.52
CA ARG A 47 -27.63 -17.39 -2.13
C ARG A 47 -27.57 -18.91 -1.91
N ILE A 48 -26.63 -19.36 -1.07
CA ILE A 48 -26.60 -20.75 -0.56
C ILE A 48 -27.33 -20.78 0.80
N PRO A 49 -28.27 -21.71 1.06
CA PRO A 49 -28.95 -21.79 2.35
C PRO A 49 -27.99 -21.95 3.54
N SER A 50 -28.17 -21.13 4.57
CA SER A 50 -27.29 -21.09 5.75
C SER A 50 -27.51 -22.28 6.68
N THR A 51 -26.40 -22.92 7.05
CA THR A 51 -26.34 -23.99 8.05
C THR A 51 -26.06 -23.48 9.46
N VAL A 52 -25.80 -22.17 9.61
CA VAL A 52 -25.50 -21.52 10.89
C VAL A 52 -26.64 -20.66 11.43
N ASN A 53 -27.75 -20.52 10.67
CA ASN A 53 -28.95 -19.83 11.16
C ASN A 53 -29.78 -20.69 12.13
N TRP A 54 -29.29 -20.82 13.36
CA TRP A 54 -29.97 -21.50 14.45
C TRP A 54 -29.60 -20.92 15.81
N GLU A 55 -30.54 -20.97 16.76
CA GLU A 55 -30.41 -20.43 18.11
C GLU A 55 -30.64 -21.48 19.20
N PHE A 56 -30.12 -21.24 20.40
CA PHE A 56 -30.42 -22.04 21.59
C PHE A 56 -31.73 -21.56 22.23
N ILE A 57 -32.70 -22.46 22.47
CA ILE A 57 -34.02 -22.09 22.99
C ILE A 57 -33.92 -21.72 24.48
N ILE A 58 -33.83 -20.41 24.74
CA ILE A 58 -33.93 -19.71 26.04
C ILE A 58 -33.31 -20.47 27.21
N ILE A 59 -31.98 -20.48 27.27
CA ILE A 59 -31.22 -21.23 28.28
C ILE A 59 -30.77 -20.34 29.46
N SER A 60 -30.62 -19.03 29.25
CA SER A 60 -30.07 -18.08 30.23
C SER A 60 -30.85 -16.76 30.31
N LYS A 61 -30.62 -15.96 31.36
CA LYS A 61 -31.08 -14.55 31.44
C LYS A 61 -30.10 -13.55 30.81
N SER A 62 -28.89 -14.00 30.46
CA SER A 62 -27.77 -13.17 30.02
C SER A 62 -26.91 -13.95 29.04
N SER A 63 -26.74 -13.39 27.84
CA SER A 63 -25.83 -13.90 26.81
C SER A 63 -24.66 -12.93 26.62
N LEU A 64 -23.48 -13.49 26.33
CA LEU A 64 -22.32 -12.75 25.83
C LEU A 64 -22.10 -13.13 24.36
N TYR A 65 -21.75 -12.15 23.55
CA TYR A 65 -21.42 -12.29 22.14
C TYR A 65 -20.15 -11.47 21.88
N THR A 66 -19.17 -12.07 21.21
CA THR A 66 -17.83 -11.50 21.00
C THR A 66 -17.32 -11.91 19.62
N LEU A 67 -16.89 -10.94 18.81
CA LEU A 67 -16.03 -11.23 17.65
C LEU A 67 -14.58 -11.17 18.13
N ASN A 68 -13.86 -12.29 18.13
CA ASN A 68 -12.41 -12.25 18.33
C ASN A 68 -11.70 -12.04 17.00
N VAL A 69 -11.37 -10.78 16.69
CA VAL A 69 -10.65 -10.39 15.47
C VAL A 69 -9.25 -11.00 15.38
N SER A 70 -8.57 -11.26 16.51
CA SER A 70 -7.22 -11.84 16.51
C SER A 70 -7.19 -13.28 15.98
N SER A 71 -8.33 -13.97 15.99
CA SER A 71 -8.47 -15.35 15.53
C SER A 71 -9.58 -15.54 14.51
N GLY A 72 -10.29 -14.48 14.10
CA GLY A 72 -11.45 -14.53 13.21
C GLY A 72 -12.63 -15.41 13.64
N ILE A 73 -12.86 -15.56 14.95
CA ILE A 73 -13.92 -16.41 15.51
C ILE A 73 -15.04 -15.55 16.12
N PHE A 74 -16.29 -15.81 15.73
CA PHE A 74 -17.44 -15.35 16.51
C PHE A 74 -17.72 -16.32 17.66
N ILE A 75 -17.80 -15.80 18.88
CA ILE A 75 -18.02 -16.57 20.11
C ILE A 75 -19.30 -16.07 20.78
N GLU A 76 -20.20 -16.99 21.13
CA GLU A 76 -21.30 -16.73 22.05
C GLU A 76 -21.22 -17.63 23.29
N THR A 77 -21.67 -17.10 24.43
CA THR A 77 -21.74 -17.84 25.69
C THR A 77 -23.11 -17.66 26.34
N HIS A 78 -23.73 -18.78 26.70
CA HIS A 78 -24.98 -18.85 27.44
C HIS A 78 -24.78 -19.69 28.70
N GLU A 79 -25.35 -19.28 29.84
CA GLU A 79 -25.09 -19.95 31.11
C GLU A 79 -26.30 -19.93 32.06
N ASN A 80 -26.50 -21.04 32.79
CA ASN A 80 -27.48 -21.13 33.87
C ASN A 80 -26.98 -21.96 35.07
N HIS A 81 -27.90 -22.51 35.88
CA HIS A 81 -27.60 -23.31 37.07
C HIS A 81 -26.80 -24.59 36.79
N GLU A 82 -26.91 -25.10 35.57
CA GLU A 82 -26.68 -26.52 35.27
C GLU A 82 -25.71 -26.72 34.12
N VAL A 83 -25.71 -25.81 33.14
CA VAL A 83 -24.82 -25.84 31.98
C VAL A 83 -24.32 -24.44 31.62
N ARG A 84 -23.03 -24.34 31.26
CA ARG A 84 -22.47 -23.29 30.40
C ARG A 84 -22.33 -23.86 29.00
N ILE A 85 -22.73 -23.06 28.01
CA ILE A 85 -22.64 -23.36 26.59
C ILE A 85 -21.74 -22.31 25.98
N GLU A 86 -20.75 -22.75 25.19
CA GLU A 86 -19.91 -21.86 24.40
C GLU A 86 -19.93 -22.34 22.95
N ARG A 87 -20.49 -21.52 22.05
CA ARG A 87 -20.51 -21.79 20.60
C ARG A 87 -19.53 -20.84 19.93
N ARG A 88 -18.69 -21.41 19.07
CA ARG A 88 -17.66 -20.73 18.28
C ARG A 88 -17.97 -20.98 16.81
N ILE A 89 -18.03 -19.94 15.99
CA ILE A 89 -18.35 -20.03 14.57
C ILE A 89 -17.25 -19.32 13.79
N PHE A 90 -16.71 -19.99 12.77
CA PHE A 90 -15.61 -19.46 11.96
C PHE A 90 -15.58 -20.06 10.55
N ALA A 91 -15.15 -19.26 9.58
CA ALA A 91 -14.72 -19.75 8.28
C ALA A 91 -13.25 -20.18 8.40
N SER A 92 -12.95 -21.42 8.04
CA SER A 92 -11.63 -22.02 8.21
C SER A 92 -10.60 -21.36 7.29
N GLN A 93 -9.41 -21.12 7.82
CA GLN A 93 -8.27 -20.62 7.05
C GLN A 93 -7.37 -21.78 6.57
N GLU A 94 -7.43 -22.92 7.28
CA GLU A 94 -6.71 -24.15 6.92
C GLU A 94 -7.31 -24.84 5.68
N TYR A 95 -8.63 -24.77 5.50
CA TYR A 95 -9.38 -25.28 4.35
C TYR A 95 -10.47 -24.28 3.98
N THR A 96 -10.36 -23.67 2.81
CA THR A 96 -11.21 -22.56 2.38
C THR A 96 -12.68 -22.94 2.19
N GLU A 97 -12.99 -24.22 1.95
CA GLU A 97 -14.36 -24.71 1.74
C GLU A 97 -15.21 -24.72 3.02
N LEU A 98 -14.58 -24.63 4.19
CA LEU A 98 -15.19 -25.03 5.46
C LEU A 98 -15.68 -23.87 6.33
N LEU A 99 -17.00 -23.83 6.55
CA LEU A 99 -17.63 -23.11 7.64
C LEU A 99 -17.83 -24.07 8.82
N VAL A 100 -17.33 -23.71 10.00
CA VAL A 100 -17.29 -24.58 11.18
C VAL A 100 -18.04 -23.94 12.33
N THR A 101 -18.92 -24.72 12.96
CA THR A 101 -19.58 -24.39 14.23
C THR A 101 -19.17 -25.40 15.30
N HIS A 102 -18.42 -24.94 16.29
CA HIS A 102 -17.85 -25.73 17.37
C HIS A 102 -18.56 -25.36 18.70
N VAL A 103 -19.25 -26.30 19.32
CA VAL A 103 -20.07 -26.06 20.54
C VAL A 103 -19.55 -26.90 21.69
N VAL A 104 -19.26 -26.28 22.83
CA VAL A 104 -18.90 -26.97 24.08
C VAL A 104 -20.03 -26.83 25.09
N LEU A 105 -20.54 -27.95 25.60
CA LEU A 105 -21.39 -28.01 26.78
C LEU A 105 -20.51 -28.28 28.00
N ILE A 106 -20.69 -27.52 29.09
CA ILE A 106 -19.92 -27.65 30.33
C ILE A 106 -20.89 -27.73 31.51
N ARG A 107 -20.83 -28.81 32.29
CA ARG A 107 -21.69 -29.05 33.46
C ARG A 107 -21.32 -28.11 34.62
N LYS A 108 -22.34 -27.45 35.19
CA LYS A 108 -22.22 -26.62 36.41
C LYS A 108 -22.93 -27.22 37.63
N ALA A 109 -24.03 -27.96 37.42
CA ALA A 109 -24.73 -28.65 38.50
C ALA A 109 -24.00 -29.93 38.94
N PRO A 110 -24.18 -30.40 40.20
CA PRO A 110 -23.70 -31.71 40.64
C PRO A 110 -24.11 -32.86 39.70
N LYS A 111 -23.32 -33.94 39.70
CA LYS A 111 -23.61 -35.16 38.95
C LYS A 111 -24.98 -35.75 39.34
N GLY A 112 -25.70 -36.34 38.38
CA GLY A 112 -26.92 -37.10 38.67
C GLY A 112 -28.05 -36.99 37.64
N ARG A 113 -28.07 -35.99 36.74
CA ARG A 113 -29.03 -35.98 35.62
C ARG A 113 -28.43 -35.57 34.28
N LYS A 114 -28.99 -36.16 33.22
CA LYS A 114 -28.80 -35.72 31.84
C LYS A 114 -29.29 -34.27 31.68
N ILE A 115 -28.58 -33.51 30.86
CA ILE A 115 -28.97 -32.17 30.42
C ILE A 115 -29.27 -32.24 28.93
N VAL A 116 -30.35 -31.59 28.50
CA VAL A 116 -30.70 -31.43 27.09
C VAL A 116 -30.77 -29.94 26.79
N VAL A 117 -30.12 -29.53 25.71
CA VAL A 117 -29.93 -28.16 25.24
C VAL A 117 -30.74 -28.03 23.94
N PRO A 118 -32.00 -27.55 24.02
CA PRO A 118 -32.86 -27.45 22.85
C PRO A 118 -32.35 -26.37 21.89
N VAL A 119 -32.39 -26.67 20.59
CA VAL A 119 -32.03 -25.75 19.50
C VAL A 119 -33.23 -25.50 18.61
N LYS A 120 -33.32 -24.29 18.05
CA LYS A 120 -34.28 -23.89 17.03
C LYS A 120 -33.52 -23.53 15.77
N VAL A 121 -33.83 -24.22 14.68
CA VAL A 121 -33.27 -23.92 13.35
C VAL A 121 -34.21 -22.96 12.65
N HIS A 122 -33.67 -21.91 12.05
CA HIS A 122 -34.41 -20.98 11.19
C HIS A 122 -34.22 -21.45 9.75
N GLU A 123 -34.85 -22.57 9.38
CA GLU A 123 -34.64 -23.20 8.07
C GLU A 123 -35.26 -22.36 6.93
N GLN A 124 -34.42 -21.61 6.20
CA GLN A 124 -34.64 -21.43 4.77
C GLN A 124 -34.14 -22.69 4.05
N THR A 125 -35.04 -23.44 3.43
CA THR A 125 -34.72 -24.75 2.81
C THR A 125 -34.45 -24.67 1.30
N THR A 126 -34.63 -23.51 0.67
CA THR A 126 -34.56 -23.33 -0.78
C THR A 126 -33.82 -22.04 -1.16
N SER A 127 -32.79 -22.15 -2.00
CA SER A 127 -32.28 -20.99 -2.74
C SER A 127 -33.27 -20.56 -3.81
N ILE A 128 -33.32 -19.26 -4.10
CA ILE A 128 -34.03 -18.73 -5.29
C ILE A 128 -33.10 -18.48 -6.49
N ASP A 129 -31.81 -18.75 -6.34
CA ASP A 129 -30.77 -18.57 -7.37
C ASP A 129 -30.18 -19.90 -7.84
N ILE A 130 -30.27 -20.94 -7.01
CA ILE A 130 -29.63 -22.23 -7.23
C ILE A 130 -30.69 -23.33 -7.19
N ASN A 131 -30.75 -24.14 -8.25
CA ASN A 131 -31.63 -25.31 -8.34
C ASN A 131 -31.02 -26.49 -7.56
N PHE A 132 -31.07 -26.41 -6.23
CA PHE A 132 -30.59 -27.47 -5.34
C PHE A 132 -31.50 -28.71 -5.33
N THR A 133 -30.85 -29.87 -5.25
CA THR A 133 -31.44 -31.19 -5.02
C THR A 133 -30.72 -31.88 -3.86
N VAL A 134 -31.43 -32.66 -3.04
CA VAL A 134 -30.83 -33.42 -1.94
C VAL A 134 -30.32 -34.76 -2.51
N ALA A 135 -29.05 -34.82 -2.88
CA ALA A 135 -28.44 -36.02 -3.47
C ALA A 135 -28.13 -37.11 -2.43
N ALA A 136 -27.91 -36.74 -1.17
CA ALA A 136 -27.79 -37.69 -0.05
C ALA A 136 -28.26 -37.06 1.27
N ARG A 137 -28.80 -37.90 2.18
CA ARG A 137 -29.15 -37.53 3.55
C ARG A 137 -29.00 -38.74 4.47
N ASN A 138 -28.19 -38.63 5.51
CA ASN A 138 -27.97 -39.63 6.54
C ASN A 138 -27.63 -38.94 7.88
N PRO A 139 -27.47 -39.68 9.01
CA PRO A 139 -27.20 -39.07 10.31
C PRO A 139 -25.84 -38.35 10.45
N GLN A 140 -24.88 -38.58 9.56
CA GLN A 140 -23.56 -37.94 9.57
C GLN A 140 -23.53 -36.69 8.68
N TYR A 141 -24.16 -36.74 7.50
CA TYR A 141 -24.17 -35.62 6.56
C TYR A 141 -25.42 -35.57 5.66
N VAL A 142 -25.66 -34.36 5.13
CA VAL A 142 -26.55 -34.07 4.01
C VAL A 142 -25.69 -33.53 2.86
N LEU A 143 -26.02 -33.91 1.63
CA LEU A 143 -25.42 -33.37 0.40
C LEU A 143 -26.51 -32.67 -0.42
N LEU A 144 -26.30 -31.37 -0.67
CA LEU A 144 -27.04 -30.61 -1.69
C LEU A 144 -26.18 -30.51 -2.96
N VAL A 145 -26.81 -30.72 -4.11
CA VAL A 145 -26.19 -30.52 -5.44
C VAL A 145 -27.11 -29.64 -6.26
N GLY A 146 -26.57 -28.58 -6.85
CA GLY A 146 -27.33 -27.68 -7.71
C GLY A 146 -26.48 -26.98 -8.76
N LYS A 147 -27.16 -26.22 -9.62
CA LYS A 147 -26.58 -25.22 -10.51
C LYS A 147 -27.28 -23.88 -10.34
N THR A 148 -26.60 -22.76 -10.61
CA THR A 148 -27.27 -21.45 -10.73
C THR A 148 -28.35 -21.51 -11.81
N ARG A 149 -29.44 -20.75 -11.63
CA ARG A 149 -30.59 -20.72 -12.53
C ARG A 149 -30.29 -19.95 -13.80
N GLU A 150 -29.58 -18.84 -13.64
CA GLU A 150 -29.22 -17.91 -14.69
C GLU A 150 -27.68 -17.85 -14.82
N ILE A 151 -27.24 -17.28 -15.94
CA ILE A 151 -25.84 -17.14 -16.34
C ILE A 151 -25.52 -15.66 -16.49
N GLU A 152 -24.33 -15.23 -16.07
CA GLU A 152 -23.96 -13.82 -16.11
C GLU A 152 -23.85 -13.29 -17.55
N ASN A 153 -23.24 -14.07 -18.44
CA ASN A 153 -23.14 -13.75 -19.85
C ASN A 153 -22.85 -14.99 -20.70
N ASN A 154 -23.67 -15.28 -21.72
CA ASN A 154 -23.56 -16.48 -22.55
C ASN A 154 -22.24 -16.62 -23.34
N GLN A 155 -21.50 -15.54 -23.60
CA GLN A 155 -20.21 -15.61 -24.32
C GLN A 155 -19.07 -16.15 -23.46
N PHE A 156 -19.07 -15.82 -22.16
CA PHE A 156 -18.00 -16.15 -21.21
C PHE A 156 -18.41 -17.20 -20.17
N GLN A 157 -19.71 -17.40 -19.98
CA GLN A 157 -20.31 -18.39 -19.10
C GLN A 157 -21.56 -19.00 -19.78
N PRO A 158 -21.42 -19.99 -20.67
CA PRO A 158 -22.56 -20.63 -21.36
C PRO A 158 -23.36 -21.61 -20.49
N GLU A 159 -22.97 -21.86 -19.23
CA GLU A 159 -23.66 -22.78 -18.32
C GLU A 159 -23.84 -22.22 -16.90
N GLY A 160 -24.93 -22.62 -16.23
CA GLY A 160 -25.16 -22.38 -14.81
C GLY A 160 -24.10 -23.08 -13.94
N LEU A 161 -23.64 -22.40 -12.90
CA LEU A 161 -22.45 -22.77 -12.12
C LEU A 161 -22.79 -23.90 -11.14
N PRO A 162 -22.04 -25.01 -11.12
CA PRO A 162 -22.29 -26.10 -10.18
C PRO A 162 -21.93 -25.70 -8.74
N VAL A 163 -22.71 -26.19 -7.78
CA VAL A 163 -22.48 -25.99 -6.34
C VAL A 163 -22.76 -27.29 -5.60
N PHE A 164 -21.81 -27.71 -4.77
CA PHE A 164 -21.87 -28.89 -3.92
C PHE A 164 -21.73 -28.47 -2.46
N VAL A 165 -22.73 -28.81 -1.64
CA VAL A 165 -22.76 -28.46 -0.20
C VAL A 165 -22.88 -29.74 0.62
N TYR A 166 -21.80 -30.11 1.32
CA TYR A 166 -21.80 -31.17 2.33
C TYR A 166 -21.96 -30.53 3.71
N TYR A 167 -22.96 -30.93 4.51
CA TYR A 167 -23.11 -30.39 5.87
C TYR A 167 -23.58 -31.41 6.92
N THR A 168 -23.14 -31.21 8.17
CA THR A 168 -23.56 -31.99 9.32
C THR A 168 -24.98 -31.58 9.75
N PRO A 169 -25.97 -32.49 9.79
CA PRO A 169 -27.31 -32.17 10.25
C PRO A 169 -27.36 -31.92 11.77
N LEU A 170 -28.18 -30.95 12.20
CA LEU A 170 -28.42 -30.68 13.62
C LEU A 170 -29.32 -31.78 14.25
N PRO A 171 -29.04 -32.23 15.48
CA PRO A 171 -29.82 -33.29 16.11
C PRO A 171 -31.21 -32.78 16.54
N HIS A 172 -32.28 -33.41 16.02
CA HIS A 172 -33.68 -33.05 16.30
C HIS A 172 -34.09 -33.08 17.79
N LYS A 173 -33.28 -33.66 18.68
CA LYS A 173 -33.52 -33.68 20.14
C LYS A 173 -32.81 -32.55 20.90
N GLY A 174 -32.06 -31.69 20.21
CA GLY A 174 -31.11 -30.77 20.83
C GLY A 174 -29.76 -31.43 21.11
N LEU A 175 -28.84 -30.67 21.71
CA LEU A 175 -27.55 -31.16 22.18
C LEU A 175 -27.72 -31.80 23.57
N GLU A 176 -26.92 -32.79 23.92
CA GLU A 176 -27.09 -33.58 25.13
C GLU A 176 -25.78 -33.65 25.95
N LEU A 177 -25.91 -33.66 27.28
CA LEU A 177 -24.78 -33.90 28.20
C LEU A 177 -25.22 -34.95 29.22
N ASP A 178 -24.68 -36.16 29.11
CA ASP A 178 -25.06 -37.34 29.88
C ASP A 178 -24.62 -37.24 31.35
N HIS A 179 -25.25 -38.05 32.19
CA HIS A 179 -25.29 -37.91 33.66
C HIS A 179 -23.93 -37.79 34.36
N ASP A 180 -22.89 -38.44 33.81
CA ASP A 180 -21.52 -38.43 34.32
C ASP A 180 -20.56 -37.50 33.54
N GLU A 181 -20.95 -37.00 32.37
CA GLU A 181 -20.14 -36.11 31.53
C GLU A 181 -19.97 -34.73 32.21
N THR A 182 -18.72 -34.29 32.33
CA THR A 182 -18.34 -32.96 32.85
C THR A 182 -18.37 -31.89 31.76
N ASN A 183 -17.99 -32.27 30.54
CA ASN A 183 -18.18 -31.49 29.31
C ASN A 183 -18.45 -32.42 28.13
N ARG A 184 -18.88 -31.84 27.00
CA ARG A 184 -19.01 -32.53 25.71
C ARG A 184 -18.90 -31.52 24.57
N THR A 185 -18.12 -31.85 23.56
CA THR A 185 -17.95 -31.02 22.36
C THR A 185 -18.78 -31.58 21.20
N TYR A 186 -19.45 -30.69 20.48
CA TYR A 186 -20.14 -30.94 19.22
C TYR A 186 -19.48 -30.13 18.12
N LEU A 187 -19.39 -30.72 16.93
CA LEU A 187 -18.83 -30.09 15.74
C LEU A 187 -19.84 -30.22 14.60
N PHE A 188 -20.23 -29.08 14.02
CA PHE A 188 -21.05 -29.02 12.82
C PHE A 188 -20.24 -28.34 11.73
N VAL A 189 -20.07 -29.03 10.61
CA VAL A 189 -19.24 -28.59 9.48
C VAL A 189 -20.14 -28.34 8.29
N THR A 190 -19.79 -27.36 7.46
CA THR A 190 -20.38 -27.13 6.14
C THR A 190 -19.26 -26.88 5.16
N SER A 191 -19.18 -27.71 4.12
CA SER A 191 -18.16 -27.66 3.07
C SER A 191 -18.83 -27.30 1.75
N ILE A 192 -18.33 -26.24 1.10
CA ILE A 192 -18.92 -25.65 -0.10
C ILE A 192 -17.84 -25.49 -1.18
N ASP A 193 -18.05 -26.11 -2.35
CA ASP A 193 -17.26 -25.81 -3.54
C ASP A 193 -18.06 -26.04 -4.84
N SER A 194 -17.53 -25.55 -5.96
CA SER A 194 -17.98 -25.86 -7.31
C SER A 194 -17.54 -27.25 -7.81
N ASN A 195 -16.52 -27.85 -7.19
CA ASN A 195 -16.03 -29.20 -7.46
C ASN A 195 -16.42 -30.14 -6.31
N GLN A 196 -17.23 -31.16 -6.61
CA GLN A 196 -17.71 -32.13 -5.62
C GLN A 196 -16.59 -32.84 -4.86
N SER A 197 -15.47 -33.15 -5.54
CA SER A 197 -14.35 -33.86 -4.93
C SER A 197 -13.66 -33.02 -3.85
N ILE A 198 -13.45 -31.72 -4.11
CA ILE A 198 -12.85 -30.79 -3.15
C ILE A 198 -13.80 -30.58 -1.97
N ALA A 199 -15.08 -30.28 -2.25
CA ALA A 199 -16.10 -30.12 -1.21
C ALA A 199 -16.21 -31.38 -0.31
N LYS A 200 -16.12 -32.59 -0.88
CA LYS A 200 -16.12 -33.83 -0.11
C LYS A 200 -14.83 -34.01 0.69
N GLN A 201 -13.66 -33.79 0.09
CA GLN A 201 -12.36 -34.01 0.73
C GLN A 201 -12.20 -33.16 1.99
N SER A 202 -12.52 -31.87 1.93
CA SER A 202 -12.44 -30.98 3.10
C SER A 202 -13.48 -31.36 4.16
N PHE A 203 -14.66 -31.86 3.78
CA PHE A 203 -15.67 -32.34 4.72
C PHE A 203 -15.24 -33.63 5.44
N ASP A 204 -14.73 -34.60 4.68
CA ASP A 204 -14.25 -35.89 5.19
C ASP A 204 -13.07 -35.68 6.16
N TYR A 205 -12.13 -34.80 5.82
CA TYR A 205 -10.98 -34.47 6.68
C TYR A 205 -11.42 -34.09 8.10
N VAL A 206 -12.37 -33.17 8.24
CA VAL A 206 -12.80 -32.69 9.56
C VAL A 206 -13.77 -33.66 10.26
N THR A 207 -14.53 -34.48 9.51
CA THR A 207 -15.52 -35.41 10.10
C THR A 207 -14.99 -36.82 10.35
N ILE A 208 -13.85 -37.20 9.78
CA ILE A 208 -13.24 -38.53 9.90
C ILE A 208 -11.82 -38.48 10.49
N GLU A 209 -10.99 -37.49 10.10
CA GLU A 209 -9.54 -37.49 10.38
C GLU A 209 -9.10 -36.49 11.47
N GLN A 210 -10.01 -35.68 12.02
CA GLN A 210 -9.71 -34.62 12.99
C GLN A 210 -10.57 -34.72 14.24
N GLN A 211 -10.01 -34.35 15.40
CA GLN A 211 -10.80 -34.03 16.59
C GLN A 211 -11.22 -32.54 16.55
N PRO A 212 -12.36 -32.16 17.17
CA PRO A 212 -12.90 -30.79 17.10
C PRO A 212 -11.91 -29.67 17.46
N ASP A 213 -11.07 -29.90 18.46
CA ASP A 213 -10.09 -28.91 18.92
C ASP A 213 -8.91 -28.72 17.92
N VAL A 214 -8.68 -29.67 17.01
CA VAL A 214 -7.54 -29.61 16.06
C VAL A 214 -7.82 -28.63 14.91
N ILE A 215 -9.02 -28.69 14.31
CA ILE A 215 -9.44 -27.74 13.27
C ILE A 215 -9.58 -26.31 13.81
N LEU A 216 -9.98 -26.17 15.09
CA LEU A 216 -9.97 -24.90 15.81
C LEU A 216 -8.53 -24.38 16.00
N SER A 217 -7.62 -25.24 16.45
CA SER A 217 -6.21 -24.88 16.68
C SER A 217 -5.46 -24.51 15.40
N SER A 218 -5.72 -25.21 14.28
CA SER A 218 -5.09 -24.88 12.99
C SER A 218 -5.61 -23.55 12.43
N HIS A 219 -6.92 -23.29 12.51
CA HIS A 219 -7.51 -22.00 12.13
C HIS A 219 -6.94 -20.82 12.95
N ILE A 220 -6.82 -20.97 14.28
CA ILE A 220 -6.16 -19.97 15.14
C ILE A 220 -4.69 -19.77 14.72
N SER A 221 -3.96 -20.85 14.44
CA SER A 221 -2.56 -20.79 13.98
C SER A 221 -2.40 -20.03 12.66
N ARG A 222 -3.34 -20.18 11.71
CA ARG A 222 -3.33 -19.40 10.46
C ARG A 222 -3.61 -17.92 10.69
N TRP A 223 -4.58 -17.55 11.53
CA TRP A 223 -4.79 -16.14 11.89
C TRP A 223 -3.60 -15.53 12.62
N ASN A 224 -2.97 -16.26 13.55
CA ASN A 224 -1.72 -15.83 14.18
C ASN A 224 -0.61 -15.59 13.14
N ASN A 225 -0.54 -16.41 12.08
CA ASN A 225 0.40 -16.19 10.98
C ASN A 225 0.07 -14.94 10.14
N VAL A 226 -1.21 -14.64 9.90
CA VAL A 226 -1.63 -13.39 9.26
C VAL A 226 -1.15 -12.20 10.07
N TRP A 227 -1.53 -12.11 11.35
CA TRP A 227 -1.11 -10.99 12.21
C TRP A 227 0.42 -10.90 12.38
N SER A 228 1.15 -12.03 12.40
CA SER A 228 2.62 -12.01 12.46
C SER A 228 3.31 -11.56 11.15
N ASN A 229 2.59 -11.47 10.03
CA ASN A 229 3.14 -10.93 8.80
C ASN A 229 3.11 -9.39 8.78
N GLY A 230 2.14 -8.76 9.44
CA GLY A 230 2.14 -7.32 9.69
C GLY A 230 0.88 -6.81 10.38
N HIS A 231 1.07 -5.88 11.32
CA HIS A 231 0.01 -5.29 12.14
C HIS A 231 0.39 -3.87 12.59
N ILE A 232 -0.53 -3.18 13.27
CA ILE A 232 -0.31 -1.85 13.84
C ILE A 232 -0.64 -1.88 15.34
N GLU A 233 0.30 -1.43 16.17
CA GLU A 233 0.13 -1.21 17.60
C GLU A 233 0.00 0.29 17.89
N ILE A 234 -0.89 0.64 18.82
CA ILE A 234 -1.11 2.00 19.31
C ILE A 234 -1.01 2.03 20.83
N GLN A 235 -0.31 3.03 21.35
CA GLN A 235 -0.28 3.36 22.77
C GLN A 235 -1.06 4.66 23.00
N GLY A 236 -1.77 4.75 24.13
CA GLY A 236 -2.59 5.92 24.50
C GLY A 236 -4.07 5.82 24.10
N ASP A 237 -4.40 5.10 23.03
CA ASP A 237 -5.79 4.96 22.54
C ASP A 237 -6.21 3.51 22.24
N ASP A 238 -6.78 2.86 23.27
CA ASP A 238 -7.32 1.50 23.17
C ASP A 238 -8.52 1.38 22.22
N GLU A 239 -9.27 2.46 21.96
CA GLU A 239 -10.43 2.44 21.07
C GLU A 239 -9.97 2.50 19.61
N LEU A 240 -9.04 3.39 19.29
CA LEU A 240 -8.43 3.45 17.97
C LEU A 240 -7.70 2.13 17.62
N GLN A 241 -7.01 1.53 18.59
CA GLN A 241 -6.43 0.18 18.47
C GLN A 241 -7.49 -0.88 18.13
N ARG A 242 -8.67 -0.84 18.77
CA ARG A 242 -9.80 -1.74 18.44
C ARG A 242 -10.31 -1.50 17.02
N GLN A 243 -10.48 -0.24 16.61
CA GLN A 243 -10.99 0.09 15.28
C GLN A 243 -10.04 -0.38 14.17
N ILE A 244 -8.72 -0.22 14.34
CA ILE A 244 -7.73 -0.70 13.36
C ILE A 244 -7.69 -2.23 13.29
N ASN A 245 -7.79 -2.92 14.42
CA ASN A 245 -7.82 -4.39 14.42
C ASN A 245 -9.11 -4.96 13.80
N SER A 246 -10.25 -4.30 14.02
CA SER A 246 -11.49 -4.58 13.29
C SER A 246 -11.37 -4.27 11.79
N ALA A 247 -10.72 -3.16 11.43
CA ALA A 247 -10.54 -2.74 10.06
C ALA A 247 -9.74 -3.76 9.23
N PHE A 248 -8.55 -4.16 9.71
CA PHE A 248 -7.78 -5.21 9.06
C PHE A 248 -8.53 -6.53 9.01
N TYR A 249 -9.24 -6.93 10.08
CA TYR A 249 -10.03 -8.16 10.08
C TYR A 249 -11.09 -8.21 8.96
N TYR A 250 -11.85 -7.13 8.78
CA TYR A 250 -12.91 -7.10 7.77
C TYR A 250 -12.38 -7.04 6.32
N ILE A 251 -11.19 -6.50 6.07
CA ILE A 251 -10.56 -6.64 4.73
C ILE A 251 -9.98 -8.06 4.55
N LEU A 252 -9.19 -8.55 5.51
CA LEU A 252 -8.45 -9.80 5.39
C LEU A 252 -9.35 -11.05 5.38
N SER A 253 -10.50 -11.03 6.06
CA SER A 253 -11.48 -12.13 6.00
C SER A 253 -12.31 -12.16 4.71
N SER A 254 -12.26 -11.10 3.89
CA SER A 254 -12.78 -11.11 2.51
C SER A 254 -11.73 -11.54 1.47
N LEU A 255 -10.47 -11.74 1.87
CA LEU A 255 -9.36 -12.19 1.03
C LEU A 255 -9.03 -13.69 1.26
N PRO A 256 -8.39 -14.37 0.29
CA PRO A 256 -7.91 -15.74 0.46
C PRO A 256 -6.87 -15.85 1.61
N PRO A 257 -6.74 -17.02 2.27
CA PRO A 257 -5.72 -17.21 3.30
C PRO A 257 -4.30 -17.14 2.74
N LEU A 258 -3.36 -16.51 3.47
CA LEU A 258 -1.93 -16.52 3.13
C LEU A 258 -1.34 -17.93 3.04
N LEU A 259 -1.85 -18.85 3.85
CA LEU A 259 -1.44 -20.26 3.90
C LEU A 259 -2.67 -21.15 4.13
N THR A 260 -2.93 -22.08 3.22
CA THR A 260 -4.06 -23.02 3.28
C THR A 260 -3.64 -24.41 2.76
N LYS A 261 -4.48 -25.42 2.98
CA LYS A 261 -4.38 -26.76 2.37
C LYS A 261 -5.38 -26.98 1.23
N SER A 262 -6.31 -26.05 0.98
CA SER A 262 -7.12 -26.06 -0.24
C SER A 262 -6.21 -25.98 -1.48
N GLU A 263 -6.67 -26.54 -2.59
CA GLU A 263 -6.06 -26.28 -3.90
C GLU A 263 -6.15 -24.78 -4.22
N PRO A 264 -5.17 -24.18 -4.93
CA PRO A 264 -5.24 -22.79 -5.36
C PRO A 264 -6.45 -22.54 -6.26
N LYS A 265 -7.20 -21.47 -5.98
CA LYS A 265 -8.41 -21.07 -6.73
C LYS A 265 -8.26 -19.64 -7.22
N GLN A 266 -8.88 -19.34 -8.35
CA GLN A 266 -9.07 -17.96 -8.80
C GLN A 266 -9.86 -17.17 -7.75
N PHE A 267 -9.32 -16.03 -7.33
CA PHE A 267 -10.06 -15.03 -6.57
C PHE A 267 -10.98 -14.22 -7.51
N TYR A 268 -12.16 -13.83 -7.04
CA TYR A 268 -13.20 -13.17 -7.84
C TYR A 268 -13.52 -11.74 -7.38
N GLY A 269 -12.48 -11.01 -6.95
CA GLY A 269 -12.56 -9.60 -6.56
C GLY A 269 -13.07 -9.36 -5.14
N LEU A 270 -12.71 -8.20 -4.58
CA LEU A 270 -13.36 -7.65 -3.39
C LEU A 270 -14.61 -6.87 -3.81
N SER A 271 -15.57 -6.78 -2.91
CA SER A 271 -16.75 -5.91 -3.05
C SER A 271 -16.76 -4.91 -1.90
N PRO A 272 -17.22 -3.65 -2.09
CA PRO A 272 -17.37 -2.70 -0.99
C PRO A 272 -18.21 -3.25 0.17
N GLY A 273 -19.18 -4.14 -0.11
CA GLY A 273 -20.02 -4.84 0.88
C GLY A 273 -19.48 -6.16 1.40
N THR A 274 -18.17 -6.45 1.24
CA THR A 274 -17.49 -7.73 1.61
C THR A 274 -17.92 -8.95 0.80
N LEU A 275 -17.33 -10.11 1.10
CA LEU A 275 -17.77 -11.40 0.57
C LEU A 275 -19.16 -11.85 1.11
N SER A 276 -19.68 -11.20 2.17
CA SER A 276 -20.77 -11.73 3.02
C SER A 276 -22.20 -11.21 2.73
N TRP A 277 -22.36 -10.29 1.77
CA TRP A 277 -23.63 -9.70 1.36
C TRP A 277 -23.85 -9.82 -0.16
N GLY A 278 -24.64 -8.93 -0.77
CA GLY A 278 -24.78 -8.83 -2.23
C GLY A 278 -25.73 -9.82 -2.90
N GLY A 279 -26.39 -10.69 -2.13
CA GLY A 279 -27.36 -11.67 -2.66
C GLY A 279 -28.80 -11.20 -2.67
N ARG A 280 -29.07 -9.89 -2.75
CA ARG A 280 -30.43 -9.34 -2.79
C ARG A 280 -30.45 -8.12 -3.72
N GLU A 281 -31.55 -7.97 -4.44
CA GLU A 281 -31.77 -6.89 -5.39
C GLU A 281 -31.68 -5.52 -4.68
N GLY A 282 -30.72 -4.68 -5.10
CA GLY A 282 -30.48 -3.36 -4.51
C GLY A 282 -29.77 -3.33 -3.15
N GLU A 283 -29.30 -4.46 -2.61
CA GLU A 283 -28.47 -4.49 -1.39
C GLU A 283 -26.97 -4.71 -1.73
N ASP A 284 -26.08 -3.99 -1.04
CA ASP A 284 -24.62 -4.20 -1.01
C ASP A 284 -23.93 -4.39 -2.39
N TYR A 285 -24.25 -3.50 -3.34
CA TYR A 285 -23.70 -3.48 -4.72
C TYR A 285 -23.81 -4.82 -5.47
N ALA A 286 -24.83 -5.63 -5.16
CA ALA A 286 -24.98 -7.01 -5.66
C ALA A 286 -23.74 -7.91 -5.39
N GLY A 287 -22.83 -7.45 -4.51
CA GLY A 287 -21.57 -8.08 -4.21
C GLY A 287 -20.50 -7.97 -5.30
N HIS A 288 -20.66 -7.04 -6.26
CA HIS A 288 -19.75 -6.79 -7.38
C HIS A 288 -18.44 -6.09 -6.95
N SER A 289 -17.44 -6.13 -7.83
CA SER A 289 -16.09 -5.58 -7.66
C SER A 289 -15.85 -4.34 -8.53
N SER A 290 -16.03 -3.18 -7.92
CA SER A 290 -15.82 -1.84 -8.46
C SER A 290 -14.38 -1.32 -8.24
N TRP A 291 -14.09 -0.09 -8.70
CA TRP A 291 -12.80 0.62 -8.55
C TRP A 291 -12.31 0.72 -7.11
N ASP A 292 -13.24 0.68 -6.16
CA ASP A 292 -12.98 0.68 -4.72
C ASP A 292 -11.91 -0.32 -4.29
N THR A 293 -11.91 -1.48 -4.94
CA THR A 293 -10.99 -2.59 -4.67
C THR A 293 -9.55 -2.11 -4.78
N GLU A 294 -9.21 -1.47 -5.91
CA GLU A 294 -7.86 -1.00 -6.24
C GLU A 294 -7.51 0.38 -5.62
N THR A 295 -8.49 1.24 -5.36
CA THR A 295 -8.25 2.61 -4.87
C THR A 295 -8.36 2.73 -3.34
N TRP A 296 -9.28 2.01 -2.69
CA TRP A 296 -9.53 2.14 -1.24
C TRP A 296 -8.92 1.02 -0.40
N MET A 297 -9.12 -0.25 -0.79
CA MET A 297 -8.69 -1.40 0.01
C MET A 297 -7.26 -1.84 -0.30
N PHE A 298 -6.90 -1.90 -1.57
CA PHE A 298 -5.62 -2.43 -2.06
C PHE A 298 -4.36 -1.78 -1.47
N PRO A 299 -4.23 -0.45 -1.30
CA PRO A 299 -2.99 0.16 -0.81
C PRO A 299 -2.58 -0.32 0.59
N SER A 300 -3.56 -0.45 1.49
CA SER A 300 -3.36 -0.95 2.86
C SER A 300 -3.06 -2.45 2.90
N VAL A 301 -3.59 -3.24 1.96
CA VAL A 301 -3.27 -4.67 1.80
C VAL A 301 -1.85 -4.83 1.26
N LEU A 302 -1.46 -4.04 0.26
CA LEU A 302 -0.16 -4.12 -0.41
C LEU A 302 1.02 -3.91 0.56
N LEU A 303 0.91 -2.95 1.47
CA LEU A 303 2.01 -2.61 2.40
C LEU A 303 2.36 -3.74 3.38
N PHE A 304 1.46 -4.67 3.70
CA PHE A 304 1.75 -5.78 4.63
C PHE A 304 1.67 -7.16 3.98
N TYR A 305 0.80 -7.29 2.97
CA TYR A 305 0.39 -8.56 2.36
C TYR A 305 0.48 -8.50 0.82
N PRO A 306 1.67 -8.25 0.22
CA PRO A 306 1.82 -8.10 -1.22
C PRO A 306 1.38 -9.35 -2.02
N THR A 307 1.38 -10.54 -1.41
CA THR A 307 0.79 -11.75 -2.01
C THR A 307 -0.73 -11.64 -2.20
N LEU A 308 -1.46 -11.05 -1.25
CA LEU A 308 -2.91 -10.84 -1.39
C LEU A 308 -3.22 -9.68 -2.33
N ALA A 309 -2.37 -8.65 -2.36
CA ALA A 309 -2.45 -7.60 -3.38
C ALA A 309 -2.23 -8.15 -4.79
N LYS A 310 -1.33 -9.13 -4.97
CA LYS A 310 -1.20 -9.87 -6.23
C LYS A 310 -2.51 -10.58 -6.59
N GLU A 311 -3.17 -11.29 -5.68
CA GLU A 311 -4.44 -11.97 -5.97
C GLU A 311 -5.56 -11.02 -6.43
N ILE A 312 -5.60 -9.78 -5.91
CA ILE A 312 -6.51 -8.73 -6.39
C ILE A 312 -6.23 -8.39 -7.86
N LEU A 313 -4.96 -8.21 -8.25
CA LEU A 313 -4.60 -7.95 -9.66
C LEU A 313 -4.76 -9.19 -10.55
N SER A 314 -4.50 -10.40 -10.02
CA SER A 314 -4.73 -11.68 -10.71
C SER A 314 -6.19 -11.85 -11.13
N TYR A 315 -7.15 -11.39 -10.32
CA TYR A 315 -8.57 -11.35 -10.69
C TYR A 315 -8.79 -10.51 -11.96
N ARG A 316 -8.32 -9.26 -12.00
CA ARG A 316 -8.47 -8.38 -13.18
C ARG A 316 -7.73 -8.97 -14.40
N ILE A 317 -6.55 -9.56 -14.23
CA ILE A 317 -5.77 -10.24 -15.29
C ILE A 317 -6.48 -11.48 -15.86
N ALA A 318 -7.22 -12.23 -15.02
CA ALA A 318 -8.01 -13.37 -15.47
C ALA A 318 -9.20 -12.93 -16.36
N LEU A 319 -9.71 -11.71 -16.18
CA LEU A 319 -10.84 -11.13 -16.92
C LEU A 319 -10.46 -10.36 -18.19
N ARG A 320 -9.18 -10.37 -18.59
CA ARG A 320 -8.64 -9.62 -19.73
C ARG A 320 -9.40 -9.78 -21.05
N ASP A 321 -9.89 -10.99 -21.36
CA ASP A 321 -10.58 -11.27 -22.63
C ASP A 321 -11.95 -10.57 -22.69
N SER A 322 -12.58 -10.40 -21.52
CA SER A 322 -13.79 -9.59 -21.33
C SER A 322 -13.47 -8.09 -21.33
N ALA A 323 -12.31 -7.68 -20.80
CA ALA A 323 -11.88 -6.28 -20.89
C ALA A 323 -11.59 -5.83 -22.34
N VAL A 324 -11.07 -6.73 -23.19
CA VAL A 324 -10.95 -6.51 -24.65
C VAL A 324 -12.34 -6.43 -25.32
N TYR A 325 -13.28 -7.27 -24.91
CA TYR A 325 -14.67 -7.23 -25.39
C TYR A 325 -15.37 -5.92 -25.02
N ASN A 326 -15.24 -5.48 -23.75
CA ASN A 326 -15.78 -4.22 -23.26
C ASN A 326 -15.17 -3.00 -23.97
N ALA A 327 -13.87 -3.01 -24.31
CA ALA A 327 -13.27 -1.94 -25.11
C ALA A 327 -13.90 -1.87 -26.51
N ARG A 328 -14.00 -3.03 -27.19
CA ARG A 328 -14.57 -3.16 -28.53
C ARG A 328 -16.05 -2.80 -28.61
N LEU A 329 -16.85 -3.09 -27.59
CA LEU A 329 -18.27 -2.71 -27.52
C LEU A 329 -18.50 -1.20 -27.68
N PHE A 330 -17.52 -0.38 -27.26
CA PHE A 330 -17.56 1.08 -27.35
C PHE A 330 -16.64 1.64 -28.45
N GLY A 331 -16.04 0.79 -29.30
CA GLY A 331 -15.18 1.20 -30.41
C GLY A 331 -13.73 1.56 -30.03
N TYR A 332 -13.26 1.15 -28.85
CA TYR A 332 -11.90 1.41 -28.36
C TYR A 332 -10.98 0.19 -28.49
N GLU A 333 -9.67 0.44 -28.41
CA GLU A 333 -8.65 -0.62 -28.29
C GLU A 333 -8.30 -0.89 -26.81
N GLY A 334 -7.37 -1.82 -26.56
CA GLY A 334 -6.87 -2.09 -25.22
C GLY A 334 -7.79 -2.93 -24.36
N TRP A 335 -7.59 -2.85 -23.04
CA TRP A 335 -8.45 -3.45 -22.01
C TRP A 335 -9.24 -2.33 -21.34
N ARG A 336 -10.57 -2.34 -21.46
CA ARG A 336 -11.49 -1.52 -20.67
C ARG A 336 -12.12 -2.41 -19.60
N PHE A 337 -11.87 -2.11 -18.34
CA PHE A 337 -12.58 -2.78 -17.26
C PHE A 337 -14.01 -2.22 -17.14
N PRO A 338 -15.01 -3.04 -16.79
CA PRO A 338 -16.37 -2.59 -16.54
C PRO A 338 -16.44 -1.76 -15.25
N TRP A 339 -17.51 -0.99 -15.05
CA TRP A 339 -17.67 -0.23 -13.79
C TRP A 339 -17.92 -1.18 -12.60
N GLU A 340 -18.95 -2.02 -12.70
CA GLU A 340 -19.17 -3.16 -11.82
C GLU A 340 -18.74 -4.46 -12.51
N SER A 341 -17.93 -5.26 -11.81
CA SER A 341 -17.37 -6.54 -12.29
C SER A 341 -17.79 -7.70 -11.39
N ALA A 342 -18.27 -8.80 -11.97
CA ALA A 342 -18.63 -10.01 -11.24
C ALA A 342 -17.77 -11.22 -11.67
N ARG A 343 -18.39 -12.33 -12.11
CA ARG A 343 -17.67 -13.57 -12.45
C ARG A 343 -16.88 -13.47 -13.76
N THR A 344 -17.51 -12.92 -14.79
CA THR A 344 -17.07 -13.00 -16.18
C THR A 344 -16.34 -11.74 -16.65
N GLY A 345 -16.44 -10.63 -15.93
CA GLY A 345 -15.78 -9.37 -16.28
C GLY A 345 -16.39 -8.63 -17.47
N VAL A 346 -17.58 -9.05 -17.94
CA VAL A 346 -18.46 -8.13 -18.67
C VAL A 346 -19.02 -7.09 -17.71
N ASP A 347 -19.59 -6.01 -18.24
CA ASP A 347 -20.22 -5.00 -17.41
C ASP A 347 -21.59 -5.47 -16.87
N VAL A 348 -21.65 -5.63 -15.55
CA VAL A 348 -22.84 -6.08 -14.78
C VAL A 348 -23.48 -4.95 -13.98
N THR A 349 -23.15 -3.69 -14.26
CA THR A 349 -23.76 -2.53 -13.60
C THR A 349 -25.28 -2.55 -13.82
N PRO A 350 -26.11 -2.44 -12.76
CA PRO A 350 -27.56 -2.49 -12.89
C PRO A 350 -28.15 -1.43 -13.84
N ASP A 351 -29.24 -1.80 -14.54
CA ASP A 351 -29.90 -0.94 -15.53
C ASP A 351 -30.49 0.37 -14.96
N CYS A 352 -30.58 0.50 -13.63
CA CYS A 352 -30.93 1.75 -12.95
C CYS A 352 -29.78 2.76 -12.85
N CYS A 353 -28.52 2.32 -13.00
CA CYS A 353 -27.30 3.14 -12.89
C CYS A 353 -26.47 3.12 -14.20
N PRO A 354 -27.06 3.35 -15.39
CA PRO A 354 -26.38 3.14 -16.67
C PRO A 354 -25.22 4.12 -16.91
N THR A 355 -25.19 5.25 -16.21
CA THR A 355 -24.17 6.30 -16.34
C THR A 355 -22.78 5.82 -15.90
N GLY A 356 -22.67 5.03 -14.84
CA GLY A 356 -21.42 4.41 -14.39
C GLY A 356 -20.80 3.54 -15.49
N ARG A 357 -21.51 2.48 -15.87
CA ARG A 357 -21.20 1.60 -17.01
C ARG A 357 -20.80 2.32 -18.29
N LEU A 358 -21.52 3.38 -18.66
CA LEU A 358 -21.26 4.11 -19.91
C LEU A 358 -20.02 4.99 -19.84
N TYR A 359 -19.86 5.76 -18.75
CA TYR A 359 -19.01 6.96 -18.72
C TYR A 359 -17.94 6.97 -17.61
N GLU A 360 -18.08 6.19 -16.53
CA GLU A 360 -17.19 6.19 -15.35
C GLU A 360 -15.98 5.27 -15.57
N ILE A 361 -15.23 5.60 -16.63
CA ILE A 361 -14.18 4.74 -17.18
C ILE A 361 -12.84 4.80 -16.43
N HIS A 362 -12.73 5.63 -15.39
CA HIS A 362 -11.48 5.81 -14.65
C HIS A 362 -11.01 4.53 -13.95
N ILE A 363 -11.91 3.57 -13.65
CA ILE A 363 -11.56 2.23 -13.13
C ILE A 363 -10.46 1.52 -13.93
N THR A 364 -10.39 1.75 -15.25
CA THR A 364 -9.33 1.19 -16.10
C THR A 364 -7.95 1.80 -15.79
N GLY A 365 -7.92 3.06 -15.34
CA GLY A 365 -6.76 3.73 -14.76
C GLY A 365 -6.50 3.35 -13.31
N ASP A 366 -7.53 3.15 -12.47
CA ASP A 366 -7.40 2.72 -11.08
C ASP A 366 -6.67 1.39 -10.97
N ILE A 367 -7.08 0.40 -11.79
CA ILE A 367 -6.41 -0.90 -11.87
C ILE A 367 -4.96 -0.75 -12.37
N SER A 368 -4.71 0.18 -13.30
CA SER A 368 -3.36 0.52 -13.74
C SER A 368 -2.53 1.21 -12.65
N PHE A 369 -3.16 1.95 -11.73
CA PHE A 369 -2.51 2.61 -10.60
C PHE A 369 -2.25 1.64 -9.43
N ALA A 370 -3.13 0.66 -9.20
CA ALA A 370 -2.82 -0.48 -8.33
C ALA A 370 -1.66 -1.33 -8.89
N ALA A 371 -1.61 -1.56 -10.20
CA ALA A 371 -0.45 -2.19 -10.86
C ALA A 371 0.85 -1.37 -10.68
N ARG A 372 0.78 -0.03 -10.80
CA ARG A 372 1.90 0.88 -10.47
C ARG A 372 2.38 0.70 -9.04
N GLN A 373 1.46 0.75 -8.07
CA GLN A 373 1.78 0.55 -6.66
C GLN A 373 2.40 -0.84 -6.42
N TYR A 374 1.83 -1.91 -7.01
CA TYR A 374 2.35 -3.28 -6.89
C TYR A 374 3.82 -3.39 -7.31
N ILE A 375 4.17 -2.91 -8.51
CA ILE A 375 5.57 -2.98 -8.97
C ILE A 375 6.50 -2.05 -8.18
N SER A 376 5.98 -0.95 -7.65
CA SER A 376 6.73 -0.05 -6.75
C SER A 376 7.12 -0.76 -5.46
N ALA A 377 6.14 -1.43 -4.82
CA ALA A 377 6.34 -2.09 -3.52
C ALA A 377 7.07 -3.44 -3.62
N THR A 378 6.92 -4.18 -4.73
CA THR A 378 7.46 -5.55 -4.85
C THR A 378 8.66 -5.67 -5.78
N TYR A 379 8.76 -4.80 -6.79
CA TYR A 379 9.64 -4.97 -7.95
C TYR A 379 9.59 -6.38 -8.60
N ASN A 380 8.41 -7.01 -8.57
CA ASN A 380 8.22 -8.37 -9.06
C ASN A 380 8.29 -8.43 -10.60
N GLN A 381 9.49 -8.68 -11.12
CA GLN A 381 9.75 -8.84 -12.55
C GLN A 381 9.08 -10.08 -13.15
N ASP A 382 8.92 -11.16 -12.40
CA ASP A 382 8.29 -12.39 -12.89
C ASP A 382 6.81 -12.15 -13.19
N TRP A 383 6.11 -11.46 -12.29
CA TRP A 383 4.73 -11.01 -12.51
C TRP A 383 4.60 -10.09 -13.74
N LEU A 384 5.56 -9.18 -13.91
CA LEU A 384 5.60 -8.22 -15.00
C LEU A 384 5.87 -8.86 -16.38
N LEU A 385 6.66 -9.94 -16.42
CA LEU A 385 7.14 -10.57 -17.66
C LEU A 385 6.37 -11.84 -18.05
N ASN A 386 5.94 -12.63 -17.06
CA ASN A 386 5.42 -13.99 -17.25
C ASN A 386 3.98 -14.17 -16.76
N GLU A 387 3.47 -13.31 -15.86
CA GLU A 387 2.11 -13.41 -15.29
C GLU A 387 1.13 -12.33 -15.81
N PHE A 388 1.36 -11.83 -17.03
CA PHE A 388 0.53 -10.80 -17.70
C PHE A 388 0.47 -9.42 -16.99
N GLY A 389 1.28 -9.16 -15.97
CA GLY A 389 1.34 -7.86 -15.31
C GLY A 389 1.81 -6.74 -16.26
N GLY A 390 2.71 -7.06 -17.19
CA GLY A 390 3.09 -6.16 -18.27
C GLY A 390 1.94 -5.91 -19.25
N GLU A 391 1.26 -6.96 -19.72
CA GLU A 391 0.09 -6.87 -20.60
C GLU A 391 -1.02 -6.00 -20.03
N LEU A 392 -1.32 -6.14 -18.73
CA LEU A 392 -2.26 -5.28 -18.01
C LEU A 392 -1.89 -3.80 -18.18
N ILE A 393 -0.64 -3.44 -17.92
CA ILE A 393 -0.14 -2.06 -18.01
C ILE A 393 -0.13 -1.55 -19.46
N TYR A 394 0.24 -2.39 -20.43
CA TYR A 394 0.29 -1.98 -21.84
C TYR A 394 -1.09 -1.82 -22.47
N GLU A 395 -2.03 -2.72 -22.18
CA GLU A 395 -3.35 -2.68 -22.80
C GLU A 395 -4.31 -1.70 -22.09
N THR A 396 -4.10 -1.35 -20.81
CA THR A 396 -4.78 -0.18 -20.18
C THR A 396 -4.25 1.14 -20.74
N ALA A 397 -2.93 1.30 -20.91
CA ALA A 397 -2.33 2.45 -21.60
C ALA A 397 -2.82 2.56 -23.06
N ARG A 398 -2.97 1.43 -23.74
CA ARG A 398 -3.53 1.37 -25.10
C ARG A 398 -4.98 1.84 -25.14
N PHE A 399 -5.83 1.40 -24.21
CA PHE A 399 -7.21 1.88 -24.09
C PHE A 399 -7.23 3.40 -23.99
N TRP A 400 -6.49 3.99 -23.05
CA TRP A 400 -6.41 5.44 -22.89
C TRP A 400 -5.89 6.14 -24.15
N SER A 401 -4.89 5.58 -24.83
CA SER A 401 -4.38 6.15 -26.10
C SER A 401 -5.40 6.12 -27.25
N SER A 402 -6.38 5.21 -27.22
CA SER A 402 -7.50 5.16 -28.18
C SER A 402 -8.72 5.98 -27.73
N ARG A 403 -8.75 6.42 -26.46
CA ARG A 403 -9.89 7.09 -25.82
C ARG A 403 -9.76 8.63 -25.79
N VAL A 404 -8.55 9.15 -25.91
CA VAL A 404 -8.26 10.59 -26.04
C VAL A 404 -8.66 11.15 -27.40
N ILE A 405 -9.07 12.41 -27.44
CA ILE A 405 -9.43 13.16 -28.65
C ILE A 405 -8.48 14.35 -28.77
N TYR A 406 -7.84 14.50 -29.93
CA TYR A 406 -6.95 15.64 -30.21
C TYR A 406 -7.72 16.85 -30.73
N ASN A 407 -7.58 18.00 -30.07
CA ASN A 407 -8.14 19.27 -30.51
C ASN A 407 -7.12 20.04 -31.36
N ASN A 408 -7.45 20.22 -32.65
CA ASN A 408 -6.60 20.90 -33.61
C ASN A 408 -6.43 22.42 -33.37
N GLU A 409 -7.30 23.05 -32.57
CA GLU A 409 -7.25 24.48 -32.27
C GLU A 409 -6.38 24.76 -31.04
N THR A 410 -6.63 24.05 -29.93
CA THR A 410 -5.84 24.19 -28.68
C THR A 410 -4.49 23.46 -28.73
N LYS A 411 -4.31 22.54 -29.69
CA LYS A 411 -3.16 21.62 -29.80
C LYS A 411 -3.01 20.63 -28.64
N GLN A 412 -4.08 20.43 -27.87
CA GLN A 412 -4.11 19.53 -26.71
C GLN A 412 -4.99 18.30 -26.98
N TYR A 413 -4.72 17.24 -26.23
CA TYR A 413 -5.63 16.08 -26.10
C TYR A 413 -6.63 16.31 -24.97
N GLY A 414 -7.81 15.71 -25.05
CA GLY A 414 -8.80 15.68 -23.98
C GLY A 414 -9.58 14.37 -23.95
N ILE A 415 -10.27 14.12 -22.83
CA ILE A 415 -11.16 12.96 -22.65
C ILE A 415 -12.59 13.50 -22.43
N LEU A 416 -13.35 13.51 -23.52
CA LEU A 416 -14.73 14.01 -23.54
C LEU A 416 -15.72 12.91 -23.14
N THR A 417 -16.87 13.30 -22.60
CA THR A 417 -17.98 12.40 -22.22
C THR A 417 -17.56 11.30 -21.24
N VAL A 418 -17.21 11.69 -20.01
CA VAL A 418 -16.85 10.81 -18.89
C VAL A 418 -17.59 11.21 -17.61
N LEU A 419 -17.77 10.29 -16.67
CA LEU A 419 -18.19 10.61 -15.31
C LEU A 419 -16.92 10.66 -14.41
N PRO A 420 -16.69 11.73 -13.64
CA PRO A 420 -15.68 11.74 -12.59
C PRO A 420 -16.09 10.85 -11.40
N PRO A 421 -15.17 10.55 -10.46
CA PRO A 421 -15.51 10.07 -9.12
C PRO A 421 -16.62 10.85 -8.39
N ASP A 422 -16.90 12.11 -8.75
CA ASP A 422 -18.18 12.71 -8.36
C ASP A 422 -19.35 12.12 -9.20
N GLU A 423 -19.92 11.02 -8.73
CA GLU A 423 -21.10 10.42 -9.35
C GLU A 423 -22.35 11.33 -9.32
N ASP A 424 -22.38 12.43 -8.57
CA ASP A 424 -23.47 13.41 -8.65
C ASP A 424 -23.32 14.31 -9.91
N ALA A 425 -22.16 14.31 -10.57
CA ALA A 425 -21.84 15.04 -11.81
C ALA A 425 -22.49 14.44 -13.07
N GLN A 426 -23.67 13.82 -12.96
CA GLN A 426 -24.36 13.12 -14.06
C GLN A 426 -24.85 14.07 -15.18
N PRO A 427 -25.16 13.56 -16.38
CA PRO A 427 -24.91 12.18 -16.86
C PRO A 427 -23.45 11.95 -17.27
N PHE A 428 -22.73 13.01 -17.65
CA PHE A 428 -21.32 13.02 -17.98
C PHE A 428 -20.81 14.47 -17.99
N LYS A 429 -19.49 14.61 -18.02
CA LYS A 429 -18.71 15.84 -18.12
C LYS A 429 -17.60 15.69 -19.17
N ASN A 430 -16.87 16.76 -19.45
CA ASN A 430 -15.68 16.75 -20.31
C ASN A 430 -14.43 17.01 -19.47
N ASN A 431 -13.35 16.30 -19.77
CA ASN A 431 -12.04 16.51 -19.16
C ASN A 431 -12.08 16.51 -17.62
N SER A 432 -12.69 15.47 -17.03
CA SER A 432 -12.53 15.20 -15.58
C SER A 432 -11.04 15.18 -15.27
N VAL A 433 -10.59 16.01 -14.31
CA VAL A 433 -9.18 16.17 -14.03
C VAL A 433 -8.59 14.89 -13.43
N TYR A 434 -9.34 14.21 -12.55
CA TYR A 434 -9.00 12.87 -12.08
C TYR A 434 -8.84 11.86 -13.22
N THR A 435 -9.85 11.78 -14.11
CA THR A 435 -9.83 10.86 -15.26
C THR A 435 -8.65 11.13 -16.19
N ASN A 436 -8.35 12.40 -16.47
CA ASN A 436 -7.22 12.79 -17.31
C ASN A 436 -5.87 12.50 -16.62
N VAL A 437 -5.74 12.76 -15.32
CA VAL A 437 -4.53 12.45 -14.54
C VAL A 437 -4.27 10.95 -14.51
N ILE A 438 -5.26 10.13 -14.19
CA ILE A 438 -5.07 8.67 -14.07
C ILE A 438 -4.83 8.00 -15.44
N ALA A 439 -5.42 8.53 -16.52
CA ALA A 439 -5.08 8.15 -17.90
C ALA A 439 -3.63 8.48 -18.26
N SER A 440 -3.15 9.69 -17.92
CA SER A 440 -1.75 10.09 -18.11
C SER A 440 -0.79 9.21 -17.31
N LEU A 441 -1.10 8.93 -16.04
CA LEU A 441 -0.29 8.05 -15.18
C LEU A 441 -0.24 6.61 -15.70
N SER A 442 -1.31 6.10 -16.33
CA SER A 442 -1.35 4.79 -16.98
C SER A 442 -0.42 4.72 -18.19
N ILE A 443 -0.46 5.73 -19.07
CA ILE A 443 0.41 5.80 -20.25
C ILE A 443 1.89 6.00 -19.85
N GLN A 444 2.15 6.83 -18.83
CA GLN A 444 3.49 6.98 -18.25
C GLN A 444 4.02 5.66 -17.66
N LEU A 445 3.17 4.86 -17.01
CA LEU A 445 3.57 3.58 -16.43
C LEU A 445 4.10 2.62 -17.50
N ALA A 446 3.40 2.51 -18.63
CA ALA A 446 3.82 1.70 -19.78
C ALA A 446 5.14 2.17 -20.40
N HIS A 447 5.46 3.47 -20.33
CA HIS A 447 6.80 3.96 -20.67
C HIS A 447 7.85 3.50 -19.65
N ASN A 448 7.58 3.69 -18.35
CA ASN A 448 8.55 3.44 -17.28
C ASN A 448 8.95 1.96 -17.17
N ILE A 449 8.04 1.03 -17.48
CA ILE A 449 8.37 -0.42 -17.51
C ILE A 449 9.02 -0.88 -18.81
N SER A 450 9.13 -0.04 -19.85
CA SER A 450 9.51 -0.48 -21.20
C SER A 450 10.94 -0.99 -21.32
N CYS A 451 11.85 -0.48 -20.49
CA CYS A 451 13.21 -0.99 -20.36
C CYS A 451 13.30 -2.37 -19.66
N ILE A 452 12.35 -2.69 -18.78
CA ILE A 452 12.30 -3.98 -18.06
C ILE A 452 11.67 -5.05 -18.97
N THR A 453 10.57 -4.72 -19.64
CA THR A 453 9.85 -5.65 -20.53
C THR A 453 10.42 -5.73 -21.95
N ASN A 454 11.44 -4.93 -22.27
CA ASN A 454 12.05 -4.81 -23.60
C ASN A 454 11.02 -4.57 -24.74
N LYS A 455 9.98 -3.77 -24.46
CA LYS A 455 8.95 -3.40 -25.45
C LYS A 455 9.15 -1.94 -25.88
N THR A 456 8.86 -1.65 -27.15
CA THR A 456 8.86 -0.29 -27.70
C THR A 456 7.48 0.31 -27.59
N ILE A 457 7.35 1.47 -26.93
CA ILE A 457 6.10 2.24 -26.91
C ILE A 457 5.92 3.10 -28.18
N PRO A 458 4.68 3.34 -28.64
CA PRO A 458 4.42 4.32 -29.71
C PRO A 458 4.83 5.74 -29.29
N PRO A 459 5.57 6.52 -30.11
CA PRO A 459 5.97 7.88 -29.75
C PRO A 459 4.80 8.82 -29.44
N GLN A 460 3.63 8.59 -30.07
CA GLN A 460 2.39 9.32 -29.82
C GLN A 460 1.92 9.22 -28.35
N TRP A 461 2.26 8.15 -27.62
CA TRP A 461 1.88 8.02 -26.22
C TRP A 461 2.54 9.07 -25.32
N LEU A 462 3.79 9.46 -25.63
CA LEU A 462 4.49 10.53 -24.91
C LEU A 462 3.98 11.91 -25.31
N ASP A 463 3.57 12.09 -26.58
CA ASP A 463 2.89 13.30 -27.05
C ASP A 463 1.52 13.49 -26.35
N ILE A 464 0.73 12.42 -26.23
CA ILE A 464 -0.53 12.41 -25.47
C ILE A 464 -0.28 12.83 -24.01
N VAL A 465 0.66 12.21 -23.32
CA VAL A 465 1.02 12.55 -21.93
C VAL A 465 1.47 14.01 -21.79
N SER A 466 2.23 14.53 -22.75
CA SER A 466 2.80 15.89 -22.70
C SER A 466 1.77 16.98 -23.01
N ASN A 467 0.75 16.66 -23.80
CA ASN A 467 -0.24 17.62 -24.32
C ASN A 467 -1.68 17.33 -23.87
N LEU A 468 -1.90 16.47 -22.87
CA LEU A 468 -3.22 16.26 -22.27
C LEU A 468 -3.68 17.51 -21.50
N TYR A 469 -4.94 17.89 -21.69
CA TYR A 469 -5.54 19.03 -20.99
C TYR A 469 -5.91 18.66 -19.55
N PHE A 470 -5.52 19.51 -18.61
CA PHE A 470 -5.93 19.45 -17.21
C PHE A 470 -6.59 20.80 -16.86
N PRO A 471 -7.90 20.86 -16.58
CA PRO A 471 -8.57 22.12 -16.34
C PRO A 471 -8.12 22.71 -14.99
N PHE A 472 -7.61 23.94 -15.02
CA PHE A 472 -6.98 24.61 -13.88
C PHE A 472 -7.31 26.11 -13.90
N ASP A 473 -7.83 26.64 -12.79
CA ASP A 473 -8.08 28.06 -12.63
C ASP A 473 -6.83 28.76 -12.10
N ASN A 474 -6.21 29.58 -12.96
CA ASN A 474 -5.03 30.39 -12.63
C ASN A 474 -5.33 31.51 -11.62
N SER A 475 -6.60 31.86 -11.38
CA SER A 475 -7.02 32.93 -10.47
C SER A 475 -7.10 32.47 -9.01
N THR A 476 -7.58 31.25 -8.76
CA THR A 476 -7.56 30.60 -7.44
C THR A 476 -6.35 29.68 -7.23
N LYS A 477 -5.65 29.29 -8.31
CA LYS A 477 -4.62 28.24 -8.35
C LYS A 477 -5.17 26.87 -7.92
N THR A 478 -6.31 26.51 -8.49
CA THR A 478 -7.09 25.30 -8.15
C THR A 478 -7.33 24.46 -9.39
N TYR A 479 -7.21 23.14 -9.29
CA TYR A 479 -7.68 22.23 -10.33
C TYR A 479 -9.22 22.21 -10.34
N LEU A 480 -9.81 22.38 -11.52
CA LEU A 480 -11.25 22.23 -11.70
C LEU A 480 -11.56 20.74 -11.86
N GLU A 481 -12.58 20.23 -11.18
CA GLU A 481 -12.96 18.81 -11.27
C GLU A 481 -13.20 18.36 -12.71
N TYR A 482 -13.82 19.22 -13.51
CA TYR A 482 -14.02 19.07 -14.95
C TYR A 482 -14.03 20.42 -15.67
N GLU A 483 -14.04 20.39 -17.01
CA GLU A 483 -14.13 21.58 -17.86
C GLU A 483 -15.42 22.38 -17.58
N GLY A 484 -15.29 23.55 -16.95
CA GLY A 484 -16.41 24.42 -16.59
C GLY A 484 -17.06 24.17 -15.23
N PHE A 485 -16.37 23.50 -14.29
CA PHE A 485 -16.81 23.38 -12.89
C PHE A 485 -17.01 24.74 -12.20
N ASP A 486 -18.06 24.88 -11.36
CA ASP A 486 -18.31 26.09 -10.56
C ASP A 486 -17.92 25.89 -9.09
N LEU A 487 -16.71 26.33 -8.76
CA LEU A 487 -16.08 26.32 -7.42
C LEU A 487 -16.87 27.03 -6.30
N LYS A 488 -18.07 27.56 -6.56
CA LYS A 488 -18.89 28.30 -5.57
C LYS A 488 -20.25 27.70 -5.30
N HIS A 489 -20.79 26.87 -6.21
CA HIS A 489 -22.18 26.43 -6.16
C HIS A 489 -22.41 24.96 -6.52
N THR A 490 -21.43 24.28 -7.12
CA THR A 490 -21.53 22.84 -7.41
C THR A 490 -21.20 22.04 -6.14
N ILE A 491 -22.17 21.27 -5.66
CA ILE A 491 -22.00 20.31 -4.56
C ILE A 491 -21.60 18.96 -5.15
N ILE A 492 -20.67 18.26 -4.50
CA ILE A 492 -20.07 16.99 -4.96
C ILE A 492 -20.35 15.85 -3.96
N LYS A 493 -20.48 14.61 -4.44
CA LYS A 493 -20.72 13.38 -3.66
C LYS A 493 -19.58 13.03 -2.73
N GLN A 494 -18.36 12.99 -3.28
CA GLN A 494 -17.18 12.36 -2.70
C GLN A 494 -15.89 13.01 -3.22
N ALA A 495 -14.72 12.50 -2.82
CA ALA A 495 -13.45 13.05 -3.26
C ALA A 495 -13.16 12.77 -4.75
N ASP A 496 -13.11 13.81 -5.59
CA ASP A 496 -12.41 13.79 -6.89
C ASP A 496 -11.07 14.53 -6.76
N VAL A 497 -11.07 15.87 -6.71
CA VAL A 497 -9.81 16.65 -6.85
C VAL A 497 -8.85 16.43 -5.68
N ALA A 498 -9.37 16.15 -4.49
CA ALA A 498 -8.56 15.75 -3.33
C ALA A 498 -7.69 14.50 -3.60
N LEU A 499 -8.12 13.61 -4.52
CA LEU A 499 -7.41 12.38 -4.89
C LEU A 499 -6.13 12.62 -5.70
N LEU A 500 -5.99 13.79 -6.36
CA LEU A 500 -4.81 14.11 -7.17
C LEU A 500 -3.54 14.12 -6.30
N GLY A 501 -3.57 14.80 -5.15
CA GLY A 501 -2.42 14.83 -4.24
C GLY A 501 -2.19 13.49 -3.54
N PHE A 502 -3.26 12.80 -3.14
CA PHE A 502 -3.20 11.44 -2.61
C PHE A 502 -4.53 10.71 -2.83
N PRO A 503 -4.57 9.49 -3.41
CA PRO A 503 -3.44 8.57 -3.59
C PRO A 503 -2.59 8.80 -4.85
N LEU A 504 -3.03 9.60 -5.83
CA LEU A 504 -2.36 9.66 -7.14
C LEU A 504 -0.96 10.31 -7.12
N MET A 505 -0.65 11.12 -6.10
CA MET A 505 0.63 11.85 -5.95
C MET A 505 1.02 12.64 -7.21
N TRP A 506 0.04 13.32 -7.79
CA TRP A 506 0.23 14.21 -8.92
C TRP A 506 1.10 15.41 -8.52
N SER A 507 1.99 15.81 -9.42
CA SER A 507 3.00 16.83 -9.14
C SER A 507 2.37 18.22 -9.06
N MET A 508 2.25 18.74 -7.84
CA MET A 508 1.75 20.07 -7.49
C MET A 508 2.59 20.65 -6.35
N ASN A 509 2.47 21.95 -6.08
CA ASN A 509 3.11 22.60 -4.92
C ASN A 509 2.12 22.70 -3.75
N ASP A 510 2.63 22.94 -2.54
CA ASP A 510 1.83 23.06 -1.31
C ASP A 510 0.70 24.11 -1.42
N GLU A 511 0.89 25.20 -2.18
CA GLU A 511 -0.15 26.23 -2.39
C GLU A 511 -1.34 25.70 -3.20
N VAL A 512 -1.08 25.00 -4.32
CA VAL A 512 -2.14 24.34 -5.11
C VAL A 512 -2.80 23.24 -4.30
N ARG A 513 -2.01 22.39 -3.61
CA ARG A 513 -2.54 21.32 -2.74
C ARG A 513 -3.45 21.86 -1.64
N GLN A 514 -3.09 23.00 -1.04
CA GLN A 514 -3.91 23.68 -0.04
C GLN A 514 -5.17 24.29 -0.66
N ASN A 515 -5.06 24.96 -1.80
CA ASN A 515 -6.20 25.61 -2.45
C ASN A 515 -7.21 24.60 -3.00
N ASP A 516 -6.77 23.44 -3.52
CA ASP A 516 -7.64 22.32 -3.90
C ASP A 516 -8.42 21.82 -2.69
N LEU A 517 -7.75 21.45 -1.60
CA LEU A 517 -8.40 20.93 -0.40
C LEU A 517 -9.42 21.92 0.19
N LEU A 518 -9.05 23.20 0.30
CA LEU A 518 -9.92 24.24 0.85
C LEU A 518 -11.09 24.62 -0.08
N ALA A 519 -10.97 24.40 -1.40
CA ALA A 519 -12.05 24.66 -2.34
C ALA A 519 -13.12 23.56 -2.32
N TYR A 520 -12.72 22.28 -2.30
CA TYR A 520 -13.68 21.17 -2.39
C TYR A 520 -14.21 20.67 -1.04
N GLU A 521 -13.50 20.92 0.07
CA GLU A 521 -13.97 20.63 1.44
C GLU A 521 -15.41 21.13 1.72
N PRO A 522 -15.76 22.42 1.47
CA PRO A 522 -17.12 22.92 1.72
C PRO A 522 -18.14 22.51 0.65
N LEU A 523 -17.70 22.04 -0.51
CA LEU A 523 -18.56 21.56 -1.60
C LEU A 523 -18.92 20.08 -1.45
N THR A 524 -18.15 19.32 -0.70
CA THR A 524 -18.38 17.88 -0.46
C THR A 524 -19.57 17.68 0.49
N ARG A 525 -20.63 17.01 0.03
CA ARG A 525 -21.85 16.87 0.83
C ARG A 525 -21.67 16.05 2.11
N THR A 526 -22.38 16.45 3.16
CA THR A 526 -22.16 15.95 4.52
C THR A 526 -22.58 14.51 4.75
N ASP A 527 -23.46 13.97 3.90
CA ASP A 527 -23.97 12.60 3.92
C ASP A 527 -23.20 11.64 2.98
N GLY A 528 -22.17 12.13 2.29
CA GLY A 528 -21.29 11.36 1.42
C GLY A 528 -20.54 10.21 2.12
N PRO A 529 -19.95 9.28 1.35
CA PRO A 529 -19.43 8.02 1.89
C PRO A 529 -18.10 8.18 2.62
N ALA A 530 -17.87 7.29 3.60
CA ALA A 530 -16.85 7.39 4.66
C ALA A 530 -15.43 7.74 4.20
N MET A 531 -14.93 7.08 3.15
CA MET A 531 -13.54 7.15 2.67
C MET A 531 -13.12 8.54 2.18
N THR A 532 -14.09 9.37 1.79
CA THR A 532 -13.89 10.76 1.38
C THR A 532 -13.10 11.57 2.41
N TRP A 533 -13.46 11.47 3.68
CA TRP A 533 -12.87 12.30 4.75
C TRP A 533 -11.43 11.89 5.07
N SER A 534 -11.06 10.62 4.84
CA SER A 534 -9.67 10.19 4.94
C SER A 534 -8.75 10.91 3.97
N MET A 535 -9.20 11.22 2.75
CA MET A 535 -8.37 11.89 1.75
C MET A 535 -8.10 13.35 2.14
N TYR A 536 -9.09 14.04 2.73
CA TYR A 536 -8.89 15.34 3.37
C TYR A 536 -7.96 15.25 4.58
N SER A 537 -8.11 14.23 5.44
CA SER A 537 -7.22 14.00 6.60
C SER A 537 -5.76 13.83 6.18
N ILE A 538 -5.48 13.01 5.16
CA ILE A 538 -4.15 12.85 4.59
C ILE A 538 -3.65 14.18 3.99
N GLY A 539 -4.48 14.87 3.20
CA GLY A 539 -4.11 16.14 2.57
C GLY A 539 -3.75 17.26 3.56
N PHE A 540 -4.48 17.40 4.66
CA PHE A 540 -4.13 18.36 5.71
C PHE A 540 -2.90 17.91 6.53
N THR A 541 -2.70 16.59 6.70
CA THR A 541 -1.45 16.03 7.28
C THR A 541 -0.22 16.31 6.40
N GLU A 542 -0.38 16.27 5.07
CA GLU A 542 0.66 16.61 4.08
C GLU A 542 1.10 18.07 4.18
N LEU A 543 0.18 18.97 4.51
CA LEU A 543 0.43 20.41 4.66
C LEU A 543 0.87 20.80 6.08
N GLY A 544 0.57 19.97 7.09
CA GLY A 544 0.84 20.25 8.50
C GLY A 544 -0.30 20.97 9.25
N ASP A 545 -1.51 21.00 8.67
CA ASP A 545 -2.73 21.46 9.35
C ASP A 545 -3.31 20.29 10.18
N PHE A 546 -2.71 20.07 11.35
CA PHE A 546 -3.06 18.92 12.20
C PHE A 546 -4.44 19.04 12.83
N ASP A 547 -4.94 20.26 13.05
CA ASP A 547 -6.28 20.51 13.57
C ASP A 547 -7.35 20.03 12.57
N LYS A 548 -7.24 20.41 11.29
CA LYS A 548 -8.10 19.86 10.23
C LYS A 548 -7.85 18.37 10.03
N ALA A 549 -6.60 17.92 9.99
CA ALA A 549 -6.29 16.51 9.79
C ALA A 549 -7.00 15.60 10.80
N GLY A 550 -6.95 15.95 12.09
CA GLY A 550 -7.64 15.24 13.17
C GLY A 550 -9.16 15.38 13.13
N GLN A 551 -9.69 16.54 12.71
CA GLN A 551 -11.13 16.70 12.46
C GLN A 551 -11.62 15.74 11.37
N PHE A 552 -10.91 15.66 10.24
CA PHE A 552 -11.27 14.79 9.13
C PHE A 552 -10.98 13.32 9.40
N PHE A 553 -9.98 13.00 10.24
CA PHE A 553 -9.71 11.63 10.69
C PHE A 553 -10.90 11.06 11.46
N ARG A 554 -11.31 11.71 12.57
CA ARG A 554 -12.50 11.34 13.34
C ARG A 554 -13.76 11.26 12.46
N ARG A 555 -13.95 12.25 11.57
CA ARG A 555 -15.07 12.28 10.61
C ARG A 555 -15.10 11.07 9.66
N SER A 556 -13.97 10.44 9.34
CA SER A 556 -13.93 9.27 8.45
C SER A 556 -14.50 7.99 9.07
N TYR A 557 -14.56 7.86 10.41
CA TYR A 557 -14.97 6.62 11.07
C TYR A 557 -16.06 6.78 12.14
N GLU A 558 -16.00 7.78 13.01
CA GLU A 558 -16.85 7.85 14.23
C GLU A 558 -18.35 7.73 13.92
N SER A 559 -18.81 8.44 12.90
CA SER A 559 -20.22 8.45 12.49
C SER A 559 -20.62 7.30 11.55
N TYR A 560 -19.66 6.49 11.10
CA TYR A 560 -19.87 5.39 10.12
C TYR A 560 -19.72 3.99 10.75
N VAL A 561 -18.98 3.86 11.85
CA VAL A 561 -18.84 2.62 12.63
C VAL A 561 -20.08 2.35 13.50
N ARG A 562 -20.40 1.06 13.71
CA ARG A 562 -21.53 0.57 14.51
C ARG A 562 -21.07 -0.39 15.63
N PRO A 563 -21.34 -0.07 16.91
CA PRO A 563 -21.13 -1.00 18.02
C PRO A 563 -22.18 -2.14 17.98
N PRO A 564 -21.91 -3.31 18.58
CA PRO A 564 -20.77 -3.63 19.44
C PRO A 564 -19.61 -4.35 18.72
N PHE A 565 -19.67 -4.52 17.39
CA PHE A 565 -18.70 -5.32 16.61
C PHE A 565 -17.86 -4.50 15.63
N ASN A 566 -17.93 -3.16 15.70
CA ASN A 566 -17.25 -2.23 14.79
C ASN A 566 -17.61 -2.45 13.31
N VAL A 567 -18.87 -2.78 13.02
CA VAL A 567 -19.36 -2.94 11.64
C VAL A 567 -19.47 -1.57 10.99
N TRP A 568 -18.93 -1.40 9.80
CA TRP A 568 -18.97 -0.13 9.06
C TRP A 568 -20.23 -0.03 8.19
N THR A 569 -20.84 1.15 8.08
CA THR A 569 -21.90 1.43 7.10
C THR A 569 -21.46 2.53 6.14
N GLU A 570 -21.87 2.45 4.88
CA GLU A 570 -21.54 3.41 3.81
C GLU A 570 -21.81 4.86 4.19
N THR A 571 -23.00 5.13 4.74
CA THR A 571 -23.44 6.48 5.17
C THR A 571 -23.51 6.61 6.69
N GLN A 572 -23.50 7.85 7.18
CA GLN A 572 -23.66 8.17 8.60
C GLN A 572 -25.04 7.75 9.16
N LEU A 573 -26.05 7.58 8.29
CA LEU A 573 -27.41 7.19 8.64
C LEU A 573 -27.60 5.66 8.78
N GLY A 574 -26.60 4.84 8.45
CA GLY A 574 -26.75 3.38 8.40
C GLY A 574 -27.61 2.89 7.22
N VAL A 575 -27.65 3.70 6.15
CA VAL A 575 -28.26 3.42 4.84
C VAL A 575 -27.13 3.18 3.83
N GLY A 576 -27.40 2.45 2.75
CA GLY A 576 -26.37 1.95 1.85
C GLY A 576 -25.76 0.65 2.38
N ALA A 577 -24.57 0.30 1.89
CA ALA A 577 -23.91 -0.97 2.18
C ALA A 577 -23.47 -1.11 3.65
N VAL A 578 -23.38 -2.35 4.12
CA VAL A 578 -23.08 -2.70 5.52
C VAL A 578 -21.95 -3.73 5.62
N ASN A 579 -21.06 -3.54 6.60
CA ASN A 579 -19.66 -3.99 6.54
C ASN A 579 -18.91 -3.31 5.38
N PHE A 580 -19.12 -2.00 5.20
CA PHE A 580 -18.57 -1.21 4.09
C PHE A 580 -17.03 -1.08 4.13
N ILE A 581 -16.32 -2.04 3.52
CA ILE A 581 -14.86 -2.15 3.57
C ILE A 581 -14.12 -1.14 2.69
N THR A 582 -14.83 -0.42 1.81
CA THR A 582 -14.33 0.81 1.19
C THR A 582 -13.98 1.88 2.23
N GLY A 583 -14.90 2.16 3.16
CA GLY A 583 -14.68 3.11 4.27
C GLY A 583 -13.52 2.68 5.15
N VAL A 584 -13.47 1.38 5.46
CA VAL A 584 -12.37 0.73 6.19
C VAL A 584 -11.01 0.94 5.50
N GLY A 585 -10.96 0.73 4.18
CA GLY A 585 -9.76 0.93 3.37
C GLY A 585 -9.27 2.38 3.41
N GLY A 586 -10.17 3.34 3.18
CA GLY A 586 -9.86 4.77 3.29
C GLY A 586 -9.37 5.17 4.70
N PHE A 587 -9.97 4.64 5.77
CA PHE A 587 -9.52 4.88 7.14
C PHE A 587 -8.12 4.32 7.41
N LEU A 588 -7.83 3.09 7.00
CA LEU A 588 -6.47 2.52 7.10
C LEU A 588 -5.46 3.33 6.28
N GLN A 589 -5.87 3.93 5.15
CA GLN A 589 -5.00 4.84 4.41
C GLN A 589 -4.69 6.13 5.17
N ALA A 590 -5.62 6.69 5.94
CA ALA A 590 -5.34 7.84 6.81
C ALA A 590 -4.37 7.48 7.95
N VAL A 591 -4.41 6.25 8.47
CA VAL A 591 -3.43 5.75 9.45
C VAL A 591 -2.05 5.59 8.81
N LEU A 592 -1.95 4.93 7.65
CA LEU A 592 -0.68 4.55 7.00
C LEU A 592 0.01 5.69 6.23
N PHE A 593 -0.75 6.36 5.36
CA PHE A 593 -0.23 7.41 4.47
C PHE A 593 -0.55 8.81 5.02
N GLY A 594 -1.49 8.96 5.95
CA GLY A 594 -1.61 10.18 6.76
C GLY A 594 -0.55 10.20 7.86
N TYR A 595 -0.91 9.73 9.05
CA TYR A 595 -0.05 9.81 10.25
C TYR A 595 1.24 9.00 10.15
N GLY A 596 1.23 7.85 9.47
CA GLY A 596 2.42 7.07 9.15
C GLY A 596 3.40 7.79 8.20
N GLY A 597 2.94 8.78 7.43
CA GLY A 597 3.79 9.57 6.52
C GLY A 597 4.34 8.81 5.31
N ILE A 598 3.88 7.58 5.05
CA ILE A 598 4.41 6.70 4.00
C ILE A 598 4.02 7.24 2.60
N ARG A 599 4.93 7.27 1.63
CA ARG A 599 4.66 7.60 0.21
C ARG A 599 5.35 6.59 -0.70
N LEU A 600 4.55 5.76 -1.38
CA LEU A 600 5.02 4.69 -2.26
C LEU A 600 5.14 5.19 -3.72
N LYS A 601 6.32 5.69 -4.10
CA LYS A 601 6.62 6.13 -5.46
C LYS A 601 7.27 5.01 -6.27
N LEU A 602 7.34 5.21 -7.59
CA LEU A 602 7.75 4.17 -8.55
C LEU A 602 9.22 3.70 -8.41
N ASN A 603 10.07 4.50 -7.77
CA ASN A 603 11.51 4.27 -7.61
C ASN A 603 12.02 4.54 -6.18
N GLU A 604 11.13 4.91 -5.25
CA GLU A 604 11.47 5.23 -3.86
C GLU A 604 10.28 4.93 -2.93
N LEU A 605 10.53 4.29 -1.80
CA LEU A 605 9.62 4.35 -0.65
C LEU A 605 10.09 5.50 0.24
N GLU A 606 9.29 6.56 0.29
CA GLU A 606 9.55 7.75 1.09
C GLU A 606 8.74 7.69 2.39
N PHE A 607 9.33 8.20 3.46
CA PHE A 607 8.74 8.37 4.76
C PHE A 607 8.85 9.84 5.18
N GLN A 608 7.70 10.46 5.47
CA GLN A 608 7.57 11.89 5.79
C GLN A 608 7.21 12.08 7.28
N PRO A 609 8.20 12.22 8.19
CA PRO A 609 7.94 12.48 9.61
C PRO A 609 7.10 13.75 9.82
N ARG A 610 5.96 13.61 10.49
CA ARG A 610 5.03 14.72 10.80
C ARG A 610 5.01 15.16 12.27
N GLY A 611 5.51 14.34 13.20
CA GLY A 611 5.65 14.71 14.62
C GLY A 611 4.32 14.93 15.36
N HIS A 612 3.22 14.38 14.84
CA HIS A 612 1.88 14.51 15.42
C HIS A 612 1.08 13.22 15.18
N LEU A 613 0.38 12.74 16.21
CA LEU A 613 -0.47 11.55 16.19
C LEU A 613 -1.93 11.94 16.50
N PRO A 614 -2.93 11.15 16.08
CA PRO A 614 -4.33 11.50 16.29
C PRO A 614 -4.81 11.26 17.73
N ASP A 615 -5.85 12.02 18.11
CA ASP A 615 -6.69 11.77 19.28
C ASP A 615 -5.95 11.66 20.62
N GLN A 616 -5.92 10.48 21.25
CA GLN A 616 -5.17 10.23 22.50
C GLN A 616 -3.86 9.46 22.27
N ALA A 617 -3.50 9.16 21.01
CA ALA A 617 -2.39 8.28 20.71
C ALA A 617 -1.03 8.94 21.04
N THR A 618 -0.23 8.26 21.86
CA THR A 618 1.12 8.69 22.26
C THR A 618 2.21 8.03 21.44
N LYS A 619 1.94 6.87 20.84
CA LYS A 619 2.87 6.12 19.99
C LYS A 619 2.13 5.24 18.98
N PHE A 620 2.56 5.24 17.73
CA PHE A 620 2.18 4.30 16.68
C PHE A 620 3.38 3.38 16.38
N ILE A 621 3.13 2.09 16.18
CA ILE A 621 4.14 1.12 15.74
C ILE A 621 3.54 0.27 14.61
N PHE A 622 4.14 0.30 13.43
CA PHE A 622 3.73 -0.49 12.28
C PHE A 622 4.76 -1.61 12.09
N HIS A 623 4.32 -2.86 12.15
CA HIS A 623 5.21 -4.02 12.04
C HIS A 623 5.13 -4.65 10.65
N GLY A 624 6.29 -4.95 10.07
CA GLY A 624 6.39 -5.77 8.87
C GLY A 624 5.90 -5.11 7.57
N ILE A 625 6.03 -3.80 7.40
CA ILE A 625 5.81 -3.12 6.11
C ILE A 625 6.74 -3.73 5.05
N LYS A 626 6.21 -4.20 3.92
CA LYS A 626 6.95 -4.90 2.87
C LYS A 626 7.43 -3.94 1.79
N TYR A 627 8.72 -3.98 1.47
CA TYR A 627 9.30 -3.24 0.34
C TYR A 627 10.43 -4.03 -0.33
N GLN A 628 10.23 -4.44 -1.59
CA GLN A 628 11.21 -5.07 -2.49
C GLN A 628 12.06 -6.19 -1.83
N GLY A 629 11.43 -7.06 -1.04
CA GLY A 629 12.07 -8.19 -0.36
C GLY A 629 12.52 -7.92 1.09
N PHE A 630 12.31 -6.71 1.59
CA PHE A 630 12.54 -6.30 2.98
C PHE A 630 11.23 -6.25 3.75
N ALA A 631 11.29 -6.49 5.06
CA ALA A 631 10.27 -6.11 6.03
C ALA A 631 10.83 -4.97 6.91
N LEU A 632 10.00 -3.96 7.12
CA LEU A 632 10.34 -2.73 7.83
C LEU A 632 9.36 -2.54 9.00
N ASP A 633 9.90 -2.20 10.16
CA ASP A 633 9.11 -1.78 11.31
C ASP A 633 9.28 -0.27 11.49
N LEU A 634 8.18 0.47 11.53
CA LEU A 634 8.14 1.93 11.63
C LEU A 634 7.56 2.31 13.00
N THR A 635 8.31 3.09 13.77
CA THR A 635 7.94 3.55 15.11
C THR A 635 7.83 5.08 15.12
N ILE A 636 6.67 5.59 15.54
CA ILE A 636 6.38 7.04 15.59
C ILE A 636 5.88 7.41 16.99
N ASP A 637 6.49 8.42 17.59
CA ASP A 637 5.87 9.24 18.64
C ASP A 637 6.15 10.74 18.38
N ASN A 638 5.78 11.60 19.32
CA ASN A 638 5.90 13.06 19.17
C ASN A 638 7.37 13.57 19.12
N ASN A 639 8.36 12.71 19.39
CA ASN A 639 9.79 13.06 19.31
C ASN A 639 10.59 12.13 18.38
N ILE A 640 10.14 10.89 18.21
CA ILE A 640 10.87 9.82 17.52
C ILE A 640 10.15 9.42 16.22
N TYR A 641 10.92 9.27 15.15
CA TYR A 641 10.49 8.65 13.90
C TYR A 641 11.57 7.66 13.47
N GLU A 642 11.44 6.41 13.91
CA GLU A 642 12.42 5.34 13.77
C GLU A 642 11.96 4.30 12.74
N ILE A 643 12.87 3.88 11.86
CA ILE A 643 12.63 2.81 10.89
C ILE A 643 13.70 1.74 11.07
N PHE A 644 13.26 0.51 11.28
CA PHE A 644 14.11 -0.66 11.49
C PHE A 644 13.85 -1.71 10.40
N VAL A 645 14.89 -2.37 9.90
CA VAL A 645 14.73 -3.51 8.97
C VAL A 645 14.51 -4.77 9.80
N SER A 646 13.25 -5.19 9.94
CA SER A 646 12.88 -6.33 10.78
C SER A 646 13.17 -7.69 10.13
N SER A 647 13.17 -7.78 8.80
CA SER A 647 13.76 -8.92 8.08
C SER A 647 14.11 -8.57 6.62
N GLN A 648 14.88 -9.46 5.98
CA GLN A 648 15.26 -9.36 4.59
C GLN A 648 15.35 -10.76 3.95
N ASN A 649 14.82 -10.93 2.74
CA ASN A 649 14.78 -12.22 2.05
C ASN A 649 16.04 -12.54 1.21
N ASN A 650 16.82 -11.51 0.85
CA ASN A 650 18.00 -11.60 -0.02
C ASN A 650 19.25 -10.99 0.67
N ASN A 651 20.43 -11.09 0.02
CA ASN A 651 21.67 -10.38 0.40
C ASN A 651 21.82 -9.02 -0.33
N ASP A 652 20.77 -8.50 -0.94
CA ASP A 652 20.80 -7.21 -1.65
C ASP A 652 20.99 -6.02 -0.69
N SER A 653 21.23 -4.82 -1.22
CA SER A 653 21.21 -3.59 -0.43
C SER A 653 20.41 -2.48 -1.13
N ILE A 654 19.41 -1.95 -0.43
CA ILE A 654 18.69 -0.74 -0.85
C ILE A 654 19.38 0.45 -0.18
N PRO A 655 19.91 1.42 -0.94
CA PRO A 655 20.49 2.62 -0.35
C PRO A 655 19.41 3.46 0.35
N LEU A 656 19.63 3.67 1.64
CA LEU A 656 18.85 4.60 2.46
C LEU A 656 19.40 6.01 2.25
N VAL A 657 18.59 6.92 1.74
CA VAL A 657 18.93 8.32 1.50
C VAL A 657 18.06 9.19 2.39
N TYR A 658 18.70 10.08 3.15
CA TYR A 658 18.00 11.10 3.95
C TYR A 658 18.13 12.45 3.24
N GLU A 659 17.00 13.01 2.84
CA GLU A 659 16.93 14.34 2.21
C GLU A 659 16.43 15.37 3.24
N TYR A 660 17.23 16.41 3.47
CA TYR A 660 16.86 17.53 4.32
C TYR A 660 16.34 18.68 3.45
N GLY A 661 15.01 18.84 3.37
CA GLY A 661 14.37 19.99 2.75
C GLY A 661 14.22 21.17 3.71
N ASP A 662 13.69 22.29 3.22
CA ASP A 662 13.41 23.49 4.03
C ASP A 662 12.38 23.20 5.14
N HIS A 663 12.89 22.83 6.32
CA HIS A 663 12.15 22.46 7.54
C HIS A 663 11.38 21.12 7.51
N ARG A 664 11.55 20.28 6.47
CA ARG A 664 10.99 18.92 6.42
C ARG A 664 12.06 17.94 5.94
N GLY A 665 12.48 17.02 6.81
CA GLY A 665 13.32 15.88 6.42
C GLY A 665 12.46 14.75 5.85
N SER A 666 12.97 14.04 4.85
CA SER A 666 12.36 12.80 4.33
C SER A 666 13.37 11.68 4.31
N LEU A 667 12.94 10.46 4.66
CA LEU A 667 13.77 9.26 4.57
C LEU A 667 13.30 8.42 3.37
N LYS A 668 14.23 8.08 2.47
CA LYS A 668 13.93 7.40 1.21
C LYS A 668 14.71 6.11 1.07
N LEU A 669 14.02 5.01 0.82
CA LEU A 669 14.60 3.78 0.30
C LEU A 669 14.59 3.86 -1.22
N ILE A 670 15.70 4.31 -1.82
CA ILE A 670 15.82 4.54 -3.27
C ILE A 670 16.31 3.27 -3.97
N THR A 671 15.71 2.90 -5.08
CA THR A 671 15.99 1.60 -5.72
C THR A 671 16.76 1.77 -7.02
N ASN A 672 18.01 1.30 -7.07
CA ASN A 672 18.91 1.30 -8.25
C ASN A 672 18.42 0.43 -9.44
N THR A 673 17.17 -0.03 -9.38
CA THR A 673 16.58 -1.10 -10.19
C THR A 673 16.00 -0.59 -11.50
N MET A 674 15.31 0.55 -11.47
CA MET A 674 15.12 1.38 -12.66
C MET A 674 16.42 2.13 -12.98
N LYS A 675 17.36 1.42 -13.63
CA LYS A 675 18.52 2.07 -14.24
C LYS A 675 18.05 3.26 -15.10
N PRO A 676 18.76 4.40 -15.08
CA PRO A 676 18.47 5.47 -16.02
C PRO A 676 18.50 4.93 -17.45
N SER A 677 17.75 5.56 -18.37
CA SER A 677 17.92 5.23 -19.78
C SER A 677 19.39 5.47 -20.18
N LYS A 678 19.92 4.69 -21.13
CA LYS A 678 21.30 4.83 -21.61
C LYS A 678 21.66 6.28 -21.97
N GLU A 679 20.69 7.03 -22.45
CA GLU A 679 20.77 8.47 -22.72
C GLU A 679 20.92 9.34 -21.46
N LYS A 680 20.19 9.05 -20.37
CA LYS A 680 20.38 9.71 -19.06
C LYS A 680 21.76 9.43 -18.47
N ASP A 681 22.26 8.19 -18.59
CA ASP A 681 23.63 7.84 -18.19
C ASP A 681 24.67 8.59 -19.05
N GLU A 682 24.45 8.69 -20.37
CA GLU A 682 25.32 9.45 -21.28
C GLU A 682 25.29 10.96 -20.99
N ILE A 683 24.13 11.54 -20.63
CA ILE A 683 24.01 12.93 -20.17
C ILE A 683 24.76 13.13 -18.84
N ALA A 684 24.56 12.25 -17.86
CA ALA A 684 25.23 12.34 -16.55
C ALA A 684 26.76 12.22 -16.70
N ALA A 685 27.23 11.29 -17.53
CA ALA A 685 28.64 11.12 -17.85
C ALA A 685 29.22 12.34 -18.59
N ALA A 686 28.48 12.92 -19.55
CA ALA A 686 28.89 14.13 -20.26
C ALA A 686 28.97 15.35 -19.31
N GLU A 687 27.98 15.56 -18.45
CA GLU A 687 27.98 16.63 -17.45
C GLU A 687 29.12 16.46 -16.43
N GLY A 688 29.30 15.26 -15.88
CA GLY A 688 30.41 14.94 -14.97
C GLY A 688 31.78 15.18 -15.62
N THR A 689 31.93 14.80 -16.89
CA THR A 689 33.17 15.02 -17.67
C THR A 689 33.43 16.51 -17.91
N LEU A 690 32.40 17.29 -18.25
CA LEU A 690 32.50 18.74 -18.44
C LEU A 690 32.89 19.46 -17.15
N VAL A 691 32.36 19.04 -16.00
CA VAL A 691 32.73 19.60 -14.68
C VAL A 691 34.15 19.19 -14.30
N TYR A 692 34.53 17.92 -14.48
CA TYR A 692 35.90 17.44 -14.23
C TYR A 692 36.94 18.22 -15.03
N HIS A 693 36.73 18.42 -16.34
CA HIS A 693 37.62 19.24 -17.15
C HIS A 693 37.58 20.72 -16.78
N GLY A 694 36.43 21.23 -16.33
CA GLY A 694 36.31 22.58 -15.78
C GLY A 694 37.24 22.80 -14.58
N VAL A 695 37.17 21.90 -13.58
CA VAL A 695 38.06 21.93 -12.40
C VAL A 695 39.51 21.75 -12.81
N LYS A 696 39.82 20.70 -13.59
CA LYS A 696 41.19 20.32 -13.99
C LYS A 696 41.94 21.41 -14.76
N HIS A 697 41.23 22.24 -15.51
CA HIS A 697 41.80 23.31 -16.33
C HIS A 697 41.57 24.72 -15.75
N GLY A 698 41.08 24.82 -14.51
CA GLY A 698 40.88 26.11 -13.82
C GLY A 698 39.80 27.00 -14.45
N HIS A 699 38.83 26.43 -15.17
CA HIS A 699 37.75 27.19 -15.80
C HIS A 699 36.66 27.54 -14.79
N SER A 700 36.13 28.76 -14.89
CA SER A 700 35.05 29.21 -14.01
C SER A 700 33.74 28.43 -14.26
N TYR A 701 33.00 28.13 -13.20
CA TYR A 701 31.62 27.63 -13.32
C TYR A 701 30.67 28.64 -13.98
N LEU A 702 31.07 29.91 -14.13
CA LEU A 702 30.36 30.89 -14.97
C LEU A 702 30.51 30.59 -16.47
N SER A 703 31.69 30.16 -16.92
CA SER A 703 31.92 29.78 -18.33
C SER A 703 31.23 28.48 -18.74
N GLN A 704 30.92 27.58 -17.80
CA GLN A 704 30.15 26.35 -18.08
C GLN A 704 28.75 26.64 -18.66
N GLN A 705 28.09 27.71 -18.18
CA GLN A 705 26.80 28.14 -18.72
C GLN A 705 26.88 28.49 -20.21
N CYS A 706 27.93 29.23 -20.60
CA CYS A 706 28.18 29.59 -21.99
C CYS A 706 28.56 28.37 -22.83
N LEU A 707 29.40 27.48 -22.28
CA LEU A 707 29.84 26.25 -22.95
C LEU A 707 28.65 25.35 -23.30
N ILE A 708 27.68 25.16 -22.40
CA ILE A 708 26.49 24.36 -22.69
C ILE A 708 25.66 24.95 -23.83
N ASN A 709 25.42 26.27 -23.82
CA ASN A 709 24.68 26.94 -24.90
C ASN A 709 25.41 26.78 -26.25
N VAL A 710 26.75 26.85 -26.25
CA VAL A 710 27.59 26.57 -27.43
C VAL A 710 27.50 25.10 -27.85
N CYS A 711 27.55 24.14 -26.93
CA CYS A 711 27.41 22.71 -27.24
C CYS A 711 26.06 22.40 -27.90
N LYS A 712 24.95 22.97 -27.42
CA LYS A 712 23.63 22.82 -28.08
C LYS A 712 23.60 23.42 -29.49
N THR A 713 24.32 24.51 -29.70
CA THR A 713 24.41 25.21 -30.99
C THR A 713 25.31 24.50 -32.00
N ILE A 714 26.37 23.83 -31.54
CA ILE A 714 27.32 23.08 -32.41
C ILE A 714 26.81 21.66 -32.69
N PHE A 715 26.28 20.97 -31.69
CA PHE A 715 25.89 19.56 -31.75
C PHE A 715 24.36 19.41 -31.83
N THR A 716 23.72 20.16 -32.74
CA THR A 716 22.25 20.22 -32.88
C THR A 716 21.57 18.87 -33.10
N SER A 717 22.28 17.88 -33.67
CA SER A 717 21.81 16.51 -33.88
C SER A 717 22.08 15.54 -32.71
N SER A 718 22.76 15.97 -31.64
CA SER A 718 23.03 15.15 -30.46
C SER A 718 21.95 15.37 -29.41
N THR A 719 21.18 14.33 -29.08
CA THR A 719 20.16 14.40 -28.02
C THR A 719 20.79 14.66 -26.65
N VAL A 720 21.94 14.02 -26.37
CA VAL A 720 22.77 14.25 -25.18
C VAL A 720 23.16 15.72 -25.06
N ALA A 721 23.73 16.33 -26.11
CA ALA A 721 24.16 17.73 -26.08
C ALA A 721 22.98 18.69 -25.86
N ASN A 722 21.88 18.48 -26.59
CA ASN A 722 20.64 19.25 -26.43
C ASN A 722 20.03 19.12 -25.02
N SER A 723 20.23 17.98 -24.35
CA SER A 723 19.72 17.70 -23.01
C SER A 723 20.62 18.17 -21.87
N LEU A 724 21.84 18.66 -22.15
CA LEU A 724 22.75 19.19 -21.11
C LEU A 724 22.09 20.31 -20.28
N SER A 725 22.22 20.20 -18.97
CA SER A 725 21.55 21.02 -17.94
C SER A 725 22.52 21.58 -16.89
N CYS A 726 23.82 21.26 -16.99
CA CYS A 726 24.86 21.55 -15.99
C CYS A 726 25.30 23.03 -15.89
N ALA A 727 24.32 23.90 -15.63
CA ALA A 727 24.50 25.29 -15.22
C ALA A 727 25.41 25.44 -13.99
N ARG A 728 25.86 26.67 -13.71
CA ARG A 728 26.77 27.03 -12.59
C ARG A 728 26.48 26.27 -11.29
N THR A 729 25.20 26.23 -10.86
CA THR A 729 24.79 25.58 -9.62
C THR A 729 25.03 24.07 -9.66
N LYS A 730 24.52 23.38 -10.70
CA LYS A 730 24.71 21.94 -10.88
C LYS A 730 26.19 21.58 -11.07
N ALA A 731 26.96 22.41 -11.76
CA ALA A 731 28.41 22.25 -11.90
C ALA A 731 29.14 22.35 -10.55
N THR A 732 28.71 23.27 -9.68
CA THR A 732 29.24 23.39 -8.31
C THR A 732 28.88 22.16 -7.49
N SER A 733 27.62 21.71 -7.52
CA SER A 733 27.17 20.50 -6.80
C SER A 733 27.89 19.23 -7.26
N ILE A 734 28.11 19.04 -8.56
CA ILE A 734 28.89 17.90 -9.08
C ILE A 734 30.35 17.98 -8.64
N ALA A 735 30.96 19.17 -8.66
CA ALA A 735 32.33 19.34 -8.20
C ALA A 735 32.50 19.02 -6.70
N VAL A 736 31.62 19.57 -5.85
CA VAL A 736 31.72 19.48 -4.38
C VAL A 736 31.19 18.15 -3.85
N ASN A 737 30.06 17.64 -4.35
CA ASN A 737 29.35 16.50 -3.75
C ASN A 737 29.62 15.16 -4.46
N VAL A 738 30.24 15.16 -5.65
CA VAL A 738 30.49 13.93 -6.44
C VAL A 738 31.97 13.77 -6.76
N LEU A 739 32.61 14.78 -7.35
CA LEU A 739 34.01 14.70 -7.75
C LEU A 739 34.96 14.80 -6.54
N SER A 740 34.78 15.79 -5.66
CA SER A 740 35.68 15.96 -4.50
C SER A 740 35.74 14.72 -3.60
N PRO A 741 34.61 14.11 -3.16
CA PRO A 741 34.64 12.93 -2.29
C PRO A 741 35.27 11.73 -3.00
N CYS A 742 35.04 11.56 -4.31
CA CYS A 742 35.66 10.52 -5.12
C CYS A 742 37.19 10.68 -5.20
N PHE A 743 37.70 11.90 -5.38
CA PHE A 743 39.15 12.15 -5.39
C PHE A 743 39.78 11.99 -4.01
N THR A 744 39.13 12.43 -2.92
CA THR A 744 39.58 12.16 -1.55
C THR A 744 39.59 10.67 -1.26
N GLN A 745 38.54 9.92 -1.60
CA GLN A 745 38.48 8.47 -1.41
C GLN A 745 39.61 7.75 -2.15
N HIS A 746 39.83 8.06 -3.44
CA HIS A 746 40.93 7.49 -4.21
C HIS A 746 42.31 7.83 -3.63
N LEU A 747 42.50 9.05 -3.08
CA LEU A 747 43.74 9.44 -2.39
C LEU A 747 43.96 8.61 -1.12
N LEU A 748 42.91 8.41 -0.33
CA LEU A 748 42.95 7.62 0.91
C LEU A 748 43.18 6.13 0.62
N ASP A 749 42.64 5.59 -0.46
CA ASP A 749 42.86 4.19 -0.84
C ASP A 749 44.24 3.96 -1.47
N ASP A 750 44.79 4.91 -2.26
CA ASP A 750 46.22 4.92 -2.63
C ASP A 750 47.11 5.01 -1.37
N LEU A 751 46.69 5.77 -0.34
CA LEU A 751 47.43 5.99 0.91
C LEU A 751 47.42 4.76 1.84
N LYS A 752 46.29 4.07 2.01
CA LYS A 752 46.20 2.82 2.83
C LYS A 752 47.14 1.71 2.32
N ASN A 753 47.56 1.78 1.05
CA ASN A 753 48.56 0.89 0.46
C ASN A 753 50.01 1.33 0.71
N SER A 754 50.25 2.41 1.48
CA SER A 754 51.57 2.93 1.84
C SER A 754 51.72 3.00 3.36
N SER A 755 52.78 2.39 3.90
CA SER A 755 53.00 2.35 5.35
C SER A 755 53.44 3.69 5.96
N TYR A 756 53.79 4.68 5.14
CA TYR A 756 54.43 5.92 5.58
C TYR A 756 53.99 7.14 4.76
N PHE A 757 53.64 8.21 5.47
CA PHE A 757 53.21 9.48 4.87
C PHE A 757 53.77 10.68 5.65
N SER A 758 53.59 11.87 5.09
CA SER A 758 53.85 13.16 5.72
C SER A 758 52.58 14.00 5.69
N LEU A 759 52.21 14.60 6.82
CA LEU A 759 51.08 15.53 6.93
C LEU A 759 51.58 16.95 6.72
N LEU A 760 50.90 17.71 5.87
CA LEU A 760 51.23 19.08 5.48
C LEU A 760 49.98 19.96 5.74
N TYR A 761 50.15 21.11 6.39
CA TYR A 761 49.05 22.07 6.58
C TYR A 761 49.57 23.52 6.58
N ASP A 762 48.65 24.47 6.41
CA ASP A 762 48.88 25.91 6.49
C ASP A 762 47.57 26.61 6.90
N ALA A 763 47.62 27.88 7.29
CA ALA A 763 46.46 28.66 7.74
C ALA A 763 46.07 29.76 6.74
N SER A 764 44.98 29.57 6.00
CA SER A 764 44.53 30.51 4.97
C SER A 764 43.40 31.42 5.48
N ASN A 765 43.68 32.73 5.56
CA ASN A 765 42.72 33.75 5.95
C ASN A 765 41.87 34.20 4.75
N LYS A 766 40.55 33.98 4.78
CA LYS A 766 39.63 34.32 3.68
C LYS A 766 38.40 35.07 4.19
N GLY A 767 38.53 36.39 4.31
CA GLY A 767 37.51 37.23 4.94
C GLY A 767 37.54 37.03 6.45
N ASN A 768 36.43 36.56 7.04
CA ASN A 768 36.34 36.24 8.47
C ASN A 768 36.59 34.76 8.78
N THR A 769 36.79 33.93 7.75
CA THR A 769 36.95 32.47 7.79
C THR A 769 38.43 32.11 7.80
N LYS A 770 38.82 31.08 8.57
CA LYS A 770 40.20 30.58 8.68
C LYS A 770 40.25 29.11 8.28
N LEU A 771 40.77 28.85 7.09
CA LEU A 771 40.76 27.52 6.48
C LEU A 771 42.12 26.83 6.63
N PHE A 772 42.11 25.64 7.20
CA PHE A 772 43.23 24.72 7.31
C PHE A 772 43.09 23.58 6.29
N PRO A 773 43.68 23.70 5.08
CA PRO A 773 43.80 22.57 4.15
C PRO A 773 44.82 21.56 4.68
N PHE A 774 44.35 20.40 5.12
CA PHE A 774 45.21 19.28 5.53
C PHE A 774 45.53 18.41 4.32
N CYS A 775 46.79 18.45 3.89
CA CYS A 775 47.32 17.69 2.77
C CYS A 775 48.18 16.53 3.25
N VAL A 776 48.18 15.42 2.52
CA VAL A 776 49.15 14.32 2.68
C VAL A 776 50.12 14.26 1.51
N GLN A 777 51.35 13.84 1.80
CA GLN A 777 52.36 13.44 0.82
C GLN A 777 52.89 12.05 1.18
N PHE A 778 52.90 11.13 0.22
CA PHE A 778 53.34 9.75 0.43
C PHE A 778 53.92 9.13 -0.84
N LEU A 779 54.58 7.97 -0.71
CA LEU A 779 55.07 7.21 -1.86
C LEU A 779 54.07 6.11 -2.23
N SER A 780 53.51 6.18 -3.43
CA SER A 780 52.68 5.12 -4.02
C SER A 780 53.52 4.25 -4.96
N VAL A 781 52.95 3.11 -5.40
CA VAL A 781 53.53 2.28 -6.48
C VAL A 781 53.69 3.01 -7.82
N THR A 782 53.06 4.19 -7.99
CA THR A 782 53.19 5.05 -9.18
C THR A 782 54.11 6.26 -8.98
N GLY A 783 54.79 6.36 -7.83
CA GLY A 783 55.62 7.49 -7.43
C GLY A 783 54.98 8.35 -6.33
N VAL A 784 55.58 9.52 -6.07
CA VAL A 784 55.13 10.42 -5.00
C VAL A 784 53.73 10.97 -5.31
N ARG A 785 52.80 10.76 -4.38
CA ARG A 785 51.46 11.35 -4.38
C ARG A 785 51.42 12.55 -3.44
N LYS A 786 50.57 13.52 -3.78
CA LYS A 786 50.11 14.57 -2.88
C LYS A 786 48.61 14.80 -3.09
N GLY A 787 47.89 15.20 -2.05
CA GLY A 787 46.51 15.65 -2.16
C GLY A 787 45.97 16.18 -0.84
N ILE A 788 44.87 16.93 -0.90
CA ILE A 788 44.11 17.37 0.27
C ILE A 788 43.25 16.20 0.75
N ILE A 789 43.22 15.95 2.06
CA ILE A 789 42.20 15.08 2.68
C ILE A 789 40.96 15.92 2.99
N ASP A 790 41.13 17.05 3.70
CA ASP A 790 40.02 17.92 4.11
C ASP A 790 40.45 19.40 4.28
N LEU A 791 39.48 20.31 4.39
CA LEU A 791 39.67 21.74 4.69
C LEU A 791 38.82 22.14 5.90
N ILE A 792 39.45 22.24 7.08
CA ILE A 792 38.76 22.57 8.33
C ILE A 792 38.64 24.11 8.48
N ASP A 793 37.45 24.63 8.77
CA ASP A 793 37.23 26.04 9.15
C ASP A 793 37.30 26.16 10.68
N ASP A 794 38.33 26.82 11.20
CA ASP A 794 38.54 26.99 12.64
C ASP A 794 39.26 28.29 12.95
N ALA A 795 38.77 29.07 13.91
CA ALA A 795 39.34 30.36 14.27
C ALA A 795 40.54 30.25 15.24
N ASP A 796 40.67 29.12 15.93
CA ASP A 796 41.69 28.88 16.97
C ASP A 796 42.97 28.27 16.38
N GLU A 797 43.95 29.14 16.12
CA GLU A 797 45.31 28.79 15.68
C GLU A 797 46.22 28.30 16.83
N SER A 798 45.71 27.92 17.99
CA SER A 798 46.56 27.38 19.05
C SER A 798 47.14 26.02 18.65
N ALA A 799 48.39 25.77 19.06
CA ALA A 799 49.09 24.53 18.73
C ALA A 799 48.33 23.27 19.19
N ILE A 800 47.64 23.36 20.34
CA ILE A 800 46.78 22.29 20.87
C ILE A 800 45.58 22.04 19.95
N LYS A 801 44.93 23.09 19.44
CA LYS A 801 43.74 22.94 18.59
C LYS A 801 44.08 22.46 17.19
N ILE A 802 45.16 22.98 16.59
CA ILE A 802 45.67 22.50 15.29
C ILE A 802 46.08 21.02 15.40
N PHE A 803 46.79 20.64 16.47
CA PHE A 803 47.11 19.24 16.76
C PHE A 803 45.86 18.37 16.91
N ALA A 804 44.88 18.79 17.71
CA ALA A 804 43.65 18.02 17.93
C ALA A 804 42.83 17.84 16.64
N ASN A 805 42.70 18.89 15.82
CA ASN A 805 42.02 18.84 14.53
C ASN A 805 42.75 17.88 13.56
N ALA A 806 44.09 17.94 13.53
CA ALA A 806 44.92 17.05 12.72
C ALA A 806 44.85 15.58 13.18
N HIS A 807 44.90 15.31 14.49
CA HIS A 807 44.79 13.97 15.04
C HIS A 807 43.38 13.38 14.81
N GLN A 808 42.32 14.15 14.99
CA GLN A 808 40.96 13.70 14.69
C GLN A 808 40.79 13.35 13.21
N LEU A 809 41.34 14.19 12.30
CA LEU A 809 41.32 13.93 10.86
C LEU A 809 42.01 12.59 10.49
N LEU A 810 43.13 12.24 11.12
CA LEU A 810 43.78 10.95 10.89
C LEU A 810 42.89 9.78 11.34
N LEU A 811 42.26 9.89 12.52
CA LEU A 811 41.33 8.87 13.03
C LEU A 811 40.11 8.67 12.11
N ASP A 812 39.45 9.76 11.72
CA ASP A 812 38.21 9.72 10.92
C ASP A 812 38.44 9.12 9.52
N ASN A 813 39.66 9.24 8.99
CA ASN A 813 40.07 8.68 7.70
C ASN A 813 40.73 7.30 7.81
N GLY A 814 40.84 6.73 9.02
CA GLY A 814 41.43 5.42 9.28
C GLY A 814 42.95 5.34 9.04
N LEU A 815 43.67 6.43 9.31
CA LEU A 815 45.11 6.55 9.11
C LEU A 815 45.85 6.39 10.45
N ASP A 816 46.77 5.42 10.51
CA ASP A 816 47.61 5.20 11.69
C ASP A 816 48.61 6.36 11.87
N ILE A 817 48.57 7.00 13.04
CA ILE A 817 49.49 8.07 13.41
C ILE A 817 50.95 7.61 13.45
N HIS A 818 51.23 6.32 13.69
CA HIS A 818 52.58 5.77 13.62
C HIS A 818 53.12 5.66 12.17
N GLY A 819 52.27 5.84 11.15
CA GLY A 819 52.68 6.05 9.76
C GLY A 819 53.16 7.47 9.44
N LEU A 820 53.00 8.43 10.36
CA LEU A 820 53.37 9.83 10.17
C LEU A 820 54.89 10.05 10.33
N THR A 821 55.59 10.17 9.21
CA THR A 821 57.07 10.33 9.18
C THR A 821 57.55 11.78 9.26
N ALA A 822 56.73 12.74 8.83
CA ALA A 822 57.08 14.15 8.88
C ALA A 822 55.85 15.05 8.98
N LEU A 823 56.00 16.16 9.71
CA LEU A 823 55.02 17.24 9.78
C LEU A 823 55.56 18.45 9.03
N GLY A 824 54.86 18.91 8.00
CA GLY A 824 55.18 20.11 7.26
C GLY A 824 54.20 21.24 7.56
N ALA A 825 54.74 22.39 7.93
CA ALA A 825 53.97 23.62 8.10
C ALA A 825 54.82 24.84 7.70
N ASP A 826 54.29 26.04 7.93
CA ASP A 826 55.09 27.26 7.97
C ASP A 826 56.07 27.26 9.18
N ASN A 827 57.05 28.15 9.15
CA ASN A 827 58.14 28.16 10.14
C ASN A 827 57.82 29.00 11.40
N THR A 828 56.56 29.05 11.84
CA THR A 828 56.15 29.79 13.05
C THR A 828 56.38 29.00 14.33
N ASN A 829 56.52 29.73 15.45
CA ASN A 829 56.69 29.12 16.78
C ASN A 829 55.52 28.19 17.17
N VAL A 830 54.30 28.49 16.72
CA VAL A 830 53.10 27.66 16.95
C VAL A 830 53.25 26.30 16.28
N ASN A 831 53.76 26.26 15.05
CA ASN A 831 53.79 25.04 14.26
C ASN A 831 55.05 24.20 14.53
N VAL A 832 56.22 24.85 14.68
CA VAL A 832 57.54 24.16 14.73
C VAL A 832 58.47 24.63 15.86
N GLY A 833 58.01 25.43 16.83
CA GLY A 833 58.78 25.81 18.01
C GLY A 833 59.17 24.62 18.91
N ASP A 834 60.16 24.78 19.79
CA ASP A 834 60.72 23.66 20.56
C ASP A 834 59.99 23.36 21.88
N ASN A 835 58.95 24.12 22.24
CA ASN A 835 58.06 23.85 23.38
C ASN A 835 56.62 24.23 23.00
N HIS A 836 55.64 23.36 23.28
CA HIS A 836 54.20 23.58 23.07
C HIS A 836 53.81 24.03 21.64
N SER A 837 54.53 23.53 20.63
CA SER A 837 54.17 23.62 19.21
C SER A 837 53.46 22.37 18.71
N VAL A 838 52.77 22.47 17.56
CA VAL A 838 52.12 21.32 16.89
C VAL A 838 53.13 20.20 16.62
N TYR A 839 54.34 20.53 16.17
CA TYR A 839 55.42 19.55 16.01
C TYR A 839 55.83 18.89 17.33
N SER A 840 55.95 19.63 18.44
CA SER A 840 56.30 19.01 19.72
C SER A 840 55.21 18.08 20.24
N LEU A 841 53.92 18.42 20.05
CA LEU A 841 52.80 17.57 20.43
C LEU A 841 52.79 16.26 19.62
N PHE A 842 52.93 16.33 18.29
CA PHE A 842 53.10 15.12 17.47
C PHE A 842 54.37 14.33 17.80
N LYS A 843 55.42 14.97 18.32
CA LYS A 843 56.67 14.29 18.69
C LYS A 843 56.56 13.50 20.00
N ASP A 844 55.73 13.95 20.93
CA ASP A 844 55.49 13.20 22.18
C ASP A 844 54.77 11.85 21.90
N GLU A 845 54.01 11.76 20.80
CA GLU A 845 53.35 10.53 20.34
C GLU A 845 54.14 9.76 19.25
N VAL A 846 54.90 10.47 18.41
CA VAL A 846 55.72 9.89 17.32
C VAL A 846 57.17 10.41 17.44
N PRO A 847 58.03 9.79 18.27
CA PRO A 847 59.35 10.34 18.64
C PRO A 847 60.31 10.65 17.49
N ASP A 848 60.22 9.87 16.40
CA ASP A 848 61.09 9.99 15.22
C ASP A 848 60.56 10.95 14.14
N ILE A 849 59.43 11.65 14.38
CA ILE A 849 58.82 12.54 13.39
C ILE A 849 59.74 13.70 12.97
N LEU A 850 59.86 13.93 11.67
CA LEU A 850 60.74 14.96 11.09
C LEU A 850 60.04 16.32 10.95
N LYS A 851 60.75 17.42 11.24
CA LYS A 851 60.31 18.78 10.87
C LYS A 851 60.46 18.95 9.36
N GLY A 852 59.35 19.04 8.62
CA GLY A 852 59.31 19.39 7.20
C GLY A 852 59.10 20.88 7.00
N THR A 853 59.72 21.48 5.97
CA THR A 853 59.45 22.87 5.58
C THR A 853 58.45 22.92 4.42
N VAL A 854 57.34 23.65 4.56
CA VAL A 854 56.44 23.89 3.42
C VAL A 854 57.08 24.93 2.48
N LEU A 855 57.66 24.44 1.39
CA LEU A 855 57.93 25.22 0.19
C LEU A 855 56.86 24.90 -0.85
N LEU A 856 56.02 25.90 -1.15
CA LEU A 856 54.91 25.91 -2.10
C LEU A 856 53.63 25.14 -1.67
N LEU A 857 52.71 25.88 -1.04
CA LEU A 857 51.26 25.74 -1.19
C LEU A 857 50.71 26.96 -1.96
N TYR A 858 51.12 27.08 -3.24
CA TYR A 858 50.69 28.08 -4.22
C TYR A 858 50.64 27.45 -5.61
#